data_AF-A0A9D3VRF6-F1
#
_entry.id   AF-A0A9D3VRF6-F1
#
_cell.length_a   1.000
_cell.length_b   1.000
_cell.length_c   1.000
_cell.angle_alpha   90.00
_cell.angle_beta   90.00
_cell.angle_gamma   90.00
#
_symmetry.space_group_name_H-M   'P 1'
#
loop_
_entity.id
_entity.type
_entity.pdbx_description
1 polymer ?
#
loop_
_entity_poly.entity_id
_entity_poly.type
_entity_poly.pdbx_seq_one_letter_code
_entity_poly.pdbx_strand_id
1 'polypeptide(L)'
;MIGWKSIGHKINVTITGSPRRYERKTVGDVATTAQGGWVKYEGVTQTLVKYTRVATSHTYYEGFCVSLYQDESYKERSSKLKEDVRMMFENVVDPLEKLELIDTIQRLGLSYHFGDEIKKTLKNISIDRSSTVASNKDNLYATALEFRLLRQHGYKVNQNVFACFMDEVGDIKASHNQDCKGLLNLYEASYHLLEGEIMLENARKSAAKLLKQCLKESNDHQYLWMLVEHALELPLHWRMPRFEARWFIDVYEKKKDKNPIILELAILDYNIVQSMHQDDLRYASTWWKELGLGKTLSFARDRLMENFLWSVGMINTPQDGKGRRIQTKVNALITVIDDVYDVYGTLDELELFTDVVERWDINEIQKLPNYMKICYHALYNSVNEMAFDTLKEQGIDVLPFLKKVWTNLCKSYLLEAKWYYIGYTPTLREYIDNAWISISGSVMLGHSYLATDLITEEGLHHIQKYYPDIIYWSSIIVRLTDDLGTSSYELKRGDVPKSIQCYMNESGTSEEEARDHIRKLIDATWKKINEDQIAKSPFSHTFIEVAMNLARVSLLMYQNGDGHAIEDKETKDRVLIISFASQCEATNKISIEDDIVIRRSANYDPSIWDYDYIQSLRNDFVRDGSYKERASKLKEEVRMMLENEVDPLEKLELIDTIQRLGLSYDFGDEIKKTLKNISIDRSTTVAWDKDNLYATALEFRLLRQHGYKVNQDVFACFMDGVGNIKASLNQDYKGLLNLYEASYHLLEGETMLENAREVAAKLLKQCPEENNDNQYLRMLVEHALELPLHWRIPRFEARWFIDVYEKNKEKNPIILELAILDYNIMQSIYQDDLRYVSAWWKELGLDKRMSFARDRLMENFLWSVGMIISPQSGKGRRIQTKVNSLITIIDDVYDVYGTLDELERFTEVVERWDINAIQKLPNYMKICYHALYNSINEMAFDTLKEQGIDVLPFLVKLWTNLCNSYLVEAKWYYTGYTPTLQEYMNNAWISVSGCVILGYSYLATGRITEEGLHHIQECHSNIIYWSCIIVRLADDLGTSSYELKRGDVPKSIQCYMNESGASEEEARNHIRKLIDATWKKMNEEQTTKSPFSQSFIEIVMDFTRVALLLYQNGDGFGIEGNETKDRVLSLFINPISLPK
;
A
#
# COMPACT_ATOMS: atom_id res chain seq x y z
N MET A 1 -8.19 -37.94 41.39
CA MET A 1 -8.07 -36.96 42.48
C MET A 1 -7.75 -35.60 41.87
N ILE A 2 -8.14 -34.52 42.55
CA ILE A 2 -7.49 -33.19 42.63
C ILE A 2 -6.36 -32.94 41.58
N GLY A 3 -6.41 -31.95 40.70
CA GLY A 3 -7.40 -30.89 40.46
C GLY A 3 -6.73 -29.73 39.69
N TRP A 4 -7.38 -28.57 39.59
CA TRP A 4 -6.83 -27.21 39.83
C TRP A 4 -7.98 -26.19 39.68
N LYS A 5 -7.87 -25.00 40.26
CA LYS A 5 -9.03 -24.09 40.46
C LYS A 5 -9.13 -22.97 39.42
N SER A 6 -10.36 -22.67 39.02
CA SER A 6 -10.74 -21.38 38.44
C SER A 6 -10.65 -20.26 39.49
N ILE A 7 -10.14 -19.10 39.06
CA ILE A 7 -10.38 -17.81 39.72
C ILE A 7 -11.11 -16.94 38.70
N GLY A 8 -12.39 -16.67 38.94
CA GLY A 8 -13.15 -15.71 38.16
C GLY A 8 -13.00 -14.30 38.74
N HIS A 9 -13.09 -13.27 37.89
CA HIS A 9 -13.45 -11.92 38.29
C HIS A 9 -14.74 -11.52 37.60
N LYS A 10 -15.70 -11.01 38.38
CA LYS A 10 -16.92 -10.42 37.86
C LYS A 10 -16.67 -8.94 37.64
N ILE A 11 -16.94 -8.45 36.44
CA ILE A 11 -17.22 -7.03 36.21
C ILE A 11 -18.73 -6.94 35.96
N ASN A 12 -19.44 -6.25 36.85
CA ASN A 12 -20.84 -5.89 36.62
C ASN A 12 -20.84 -4.63 35.74
N VAL A 13 -21.37 -4.71 34.53
CA VAL A 13 -21.78 -3.51 33.76
C VAL A 13 -23.30 -3.52 33.67
N THR A 14 -23.94 -2.51 34.24
CA THR A 14 -25.40 -2.35 34.21
C THR A 14 -25.78 -1.54 32.98
N ILE A 15 -26.38 -2.19 31.98
CA ILE A 15 -26.98 -1.50 30.83
C ILE A 15 -28.50 -1.57 30.94
N THR A 16 -29.13 -0.40 31.08
CA THR A 16 -30.59 -0.25 31.09
C THR A 16 -31.11 -0.05 29.67
N GLY A 17 -31.69 -1.09 29.08
CA GLY A 17 -32.33 -1.04 27.76
C GLY A 17 -33.40 -2.12 27.61
N SER A 18 -34.55 -1.79 27.02
CA SER A 18 -35.68 -2.72 26.92
C SER A 18 -35.59 -3.61 25.66
N PRO A 19 -35.58 -4.95 25.77
CA PRO A 19 -35.65 -5.83 24.62
C PRO A 19 -37.10 -6.02 24.17
N ARG A 20 -37.41 -5.68 22.90
CA ARG A 20 -38.65 -6.13 22.26
C ARG A 20 -38.58 -7.64 22.03
N ARG A 21 -39.69 -8.35 22.27
CA ARG A 21 -39.77 -9.82 22.14
C ARG A 21 -39.70 -10.25 20.68
N TYR A 22 -38.90 -11.28 20.40
CA TYR A 22 -39.23 -12.30 19.40
C TYR A 22 -39.31 -13.66 20.10
N GLU A 23 -40.46 -14.31 20.04
CA GLU A 23 -40.71 -15.59 20.70
C GLU A 23 -40.22 -16.74 19.82
N ARG A 24 -39.13 -17.41 20.22
CA ARG A 24 -38.73 -18.70 19.63
C ARG A 24 -39.80 -19.75 19.95
N LYS A 25 -40.63 -20.11 18.97
CA LYS A 25 -41.40 -21.36 19.03
C LYS A 25 -40.46 -22.55 18.85
N THR A 26 -40.74 -23.61 19.59
CA THR A 26 -39.94 -24.84 19.66
C THR A 26 -40.14 -25.73 18.44
N VAL A 27 -39.10 -26.50 18.10
CA VAL A 27 -39.16 -27.61 17.15
C VAL A 27 -40.19 -28.65 17.62
N GLY A 28 -40.91 -29.26 16.68
CA GLY A 28 -41.76 -30.42 16.91
C GLY A 28 -41.92 -31.21 15.61
N ASP A 29 -41.69 -32.53 15.66
CA ASP A 29 -41.62 -33.38 14.48
C ASP A 29 -42.99 -33.67 13.84
N VAL A 30 -43.10 -33.47 12.52
CA VAL A 30 -44.05 -34.17 11.66
C VAL A 30 -43.34 -34.52 10.36
N ALA A 31 -43.22 -35.82 10.07
CA ALA A 31 -42.67 -36.31 8.81
C ALA A 31 -43.76 -36.92 7.94
N THR A 32 -43.84 -36.55 6.65
CA THR A 32 -44.11 -37.49 5.55
C THR A 32 -43.98 -36.87 4.14
N THR A 33 -43.71 -37.76 3.17
CA THR A 33 -44.00 -37.63 1.72
C THR A 33 -43.52 -36.39 0.95
N ALA A 34 -42.35 -36.55 0.31
CA ALA A 34 -42.09 -36.06 -1.04
C ALA A 34 -41.26 -37.10 -1.81
N GLN A 35 -41.90 -37.87 -2.71
CA GLN A 35 -41.18 -38.71 -3.67
C GLN A 35 -40.94 -37.89 -4.95
N GLY A 36 -39.70 -37.46 -5.16
CA GLY A 36 -39.23 -36.81 -6.40
C GLY A 36 -37.84 -37.35 -6.75
N GLY A 37 -37.69 -37.91 -7.94
CA GLY A 37 -36.53 -38.73 -8.30
C GLY A 37 -35.29 -37.94 -8.70
N TRP A 38 -34.36 -37.71 -7.78
CA TRP A 38 -33.01 -37.26 -8.10
C TRP A 38 -32.15 -38.43 -8.56
N VAL A 39 -31.92 -38.55 -9.87
CA VAL A 39 -30.97 -39.52 -10.43
C VAL A 39 -29.55 -39.04 -10.20
N LYS A 40 -28.88 -39.60 -9.18
CA LYS A 40 -27.46 -39.34 -8.89
C LYS A 40 -26.57 -39.80 -10.05
N TYR A 41 -25.82 -38.87 -10.65
CA TYR A 41 -24.63 -39.18 -11.45
C TYR A 41 -23.39 -39.29 -10.53
N GLU A 42 -23.34 -40.34 -9.72
CA GLU A 42 -22.12 -40.71 -8.98
C GLU A 42 -21.13 -41.41 -9.94
N GLY A 43 -20.36 -40.61 -10.69
CA GLY A 43 -19.40 -41.11 -11.68
C GLY A 43 -18.04 -40.38 -11.69
N VAL A 44 -18.04 -39.06 -11.83
CA VAL A 44 -16.81 -38.29 -12.18
C VAL A 44 -15.97 -37.91 -10.95
N THR A 45 -16.58 -37.72 -9.77
CA THR A 45 -15.92 -37.14 -8.59
C THR A 45 -14.91 -38.03 -7.86
N GLN A 46 -14.82 -39.34 -8.16
CA GLN A 46 -13.91 -40.24 -7.44
C GLN A 46 -12.44 -40.22 -7.92
N THR A 47 -12.14 -39.70 -9.11
CA THR A 47 -10.79 -39.78 -9.69
C THR A 47 -9.84 -38.69 -9.16
N LEU A 48 -10.35 -37.50 -8.81
CA LEU A 48 -9.55 -36.35 -8.39
C LEU A 48 -9.19 -36.32 -6.88
N VAL A 49 -9.94 -37.02 -6.03
CA VAL A 49 -9.89 -36.86 -4.55
C VAL A 49 -8.68 -37.54 -3.88
N LYS A 50 -7.78 -38.18 -4.64
CA LYS A 50 -6.80 -39.13 -4.08
C LYS A 50 -5.48 -38.54 -3.53
N TYR A 51 -5.22 -37.23 -3.65
CA TYR A 51 -3.92 -36.63 -3.32
C TYR A 51 -3.89 -35.52 -2.25
N THR A 52 -5.02 -34.99 -1.79
CA THR A 52 -5.06 -34.00 -0.70
C THR A 52 -5.23 -34.66 0.67
N ARG A 53 -4.18 -34.68 1.50
CA ARG A 53 -4.24 -35.25 2.87
C ARG A 53 -3.91 -34.22 3.95
N VAL A 54 -4.97 -33.59 4.47
CA VAL A 54 -5.05 -32.88 5.77
C VAL A 54 -4.20 -31.62 5.94
N ALA A 55 -4.86 -30.46 5.88
CA ALA A 55 -4.65 -29.34 6.79
C ALA A 55 -6.02 -28.69 7.08
N THR A 56 -6.35 -28.46 8.35
CA THR A 56 -7.63 -27.83 8.75
C THR A 56 -7.49 -26.31 8.88
N SER A 57 -8.61 -25.59 8.75
CA SER A 57 -8.67 -24.12 8.80
C SER A 57 -8.11 -23.50 10.09
N HIS A 58 -7.58 -22.27 9.95
CA HIS A 58 -7.23 -21.22 10.93
C HIS A 58 -5.79 -20.67 10.89
N THR A 59 -4.88 -21.23 10.08
CA THR A 59 -3.46 -20.76 10.00
C THR A 59 -2.98 -20.58 8.55
N TYR A 60 -3.55 -19.61 7.82
CA TYR A 60 -3.28 -19.39 6.39
C TYR A 60 -2.36 -18.21 6.03
N TYR A 61 -1.77 -17.51 7.02
CA TYR A 61 -1.09 -16.23 6.79
C TYR A 61 0.44 -16.22 7.00
N GLU A 62 1.08 -17.32 7.38
CA GLU A 62 2.53 -17.39 7.63
C GLU A 62 3.17 -18.58 6.88
N GLY A 63 4.01 -18.30 5.87
CA GLY A 63 4.82 -19.29 5.13
C GLY A 63 4.78 -19.19 3.59
N PHE A 64 5.62 -18.33 2.98
CA PHE A 64 5.78 -18.12 1.50
C PHE A 64 7.30 -18.05 1.08
N CYS A 65 7.64 -18.17 -0.23
CA CYS A 65 9.01 -18.13 -0.87
C CYS A 65 8.96 -17.58 -2.33
N VAL A 66 9.96 -17.42 -3.26
CA VAL A 66 11.22 -18.08 -3.74
C VAL A 66 11.17 -19.44 -4.54
N SER A 67 10.82 -19.47 -5.85
CA SER A 67 10.49 -20.63 -6.76
C SER A 67 11.63 -21.42 -7.43
N LEU A 68 11.32 -22.68 -7.77
CA LEU A 68 12.01 -23.49 -8.78
C LEU A 68 11.90 -22.91 -10.21
N TYR A 69 10.71 -22.48 -10.64
CA TYR A 69 10.45 -22.17 -12.06
C TYR A 69 10.92 -20.77 -12.50
N GLN A 70 11.58 -20.01 -11.62
CA GLN A 70 12.18 -18.72 -11.96
C GLN A 70 13.68 -18.79 -12.30
N ASP A 71 14.31 -19.96 -12.15
CA ASP A 71 15.67 -20.25 -12.65
C ASP A 71 15.77 -19.97 -14.17
N GLU A 72 16.92 -19.42 -14.59
CA GLU A 72 17.26 -19.21 -15.99
C GLU A 72 17.17 -20.52 -16.78
N SER A 73 17.51 -21.68 -16.20
CA SER A 73 17.47 -22.97 -16.91
C SER A 73 16.07 -23.32 -17.45
N TYR A 74 14.99 -23.03 -16.70
CA TYR A 74 13.62 -23.24 -17.17
C TYR A 74 13.17 -22.17 -18.17
N LYS A 75 13.63 -20.92 -18.01
CA LYS A 75 13.35 -19.82 -18.95
C LYS A 75 14.04 -20.02 -20.29
N GLU A 76 15.30 -20.49 -20.28
CA GLU A 76 16.07 -20.89 -21.47
C GLU A 76 15.42 -22.11 -22.13
N ARG A 77 15.07 -23.15 -21.36
CA ARG A 77 14.39 -24.34 -21.90
C ARG A 77 13.05 -24.00 -22.54
N SER A 78 12.23 -23.17 -21.89
CA SER A 78 10.97 -22.64 -22.44
C SER A 78 11.22 -21.84 -23.73
N SER A 79 12.23 -20.97 -23.75
CA SER A 79 12.58 -20.17 -24.94
C SER A 79 13.02 -21.04 -26.12
N LYS A 80 13.82 -22.08 -25.87
CA LYS A 80 14.21 -23.06 -26.89
C LYS A 80 13.01 -23.86 -27.42
N LEU A 81 12.14 -24.33 -26.54
CA LEU A 81 10.92 -25.06 -26.92
C LEU A 81 9.97 -24.18 -27.74
N LYS A 82 9.90 -22.86 -27.49
CA LYS A 82 9.12 -21.93 -28.32
C LYS A 82 9.68 -21.88 -29.74
N GLU A 83 11.00 -21.83 -29.90
CA GLU A 83 11.62 -21.82 -31.23
C GLU A 83 11.44 -23.17 -31.96
N ASP A 84 11.56 -24.29 -31.25
CA ASP A 84 11.22 -25.63 -31.77
C ASP A 84 9.76 -25.66 -32.30
N VAL A 85 8.82 -24.95 -31.66
CA VAL A 85 7.41 -24.82 -32.10
C VAL A 85 7.21 -23.81 -33.24
N ARG A 86 7.99 -22.70 -33.30
CA ARG A 86 7.98 -21.80 -34.48
C ARG A 86 8.37 -22.55 -35.75
N MET A 87 9.40 -23.38 -35.66
CA MET A 87 9.81 -24.25 -36.76
C MET A 87 8.69 -25.21 -37.21
N MET A 88 7.72 -25.57 -36.35
CA MET A 88 6.56 -26.39 -36.76
C MET A 88 5.57 -25.59 -37.64
N PHE A 89 5.32 -24.30 -37.33
CA PHE A 89 4.49 -23.45 -38.18
C PHE A 89 5.05 -23.29 -39.59
N GLU A 90 6.37 -23.30 -39.75
CA GLU A 90 7.04 -23.24 -41.06
C GLU A 90 7.10 -24.60 -41.76
N ASN A 91 7.45 -25.69 -41.05
CA ASN A 91 7.64 -27.02 -41.65
C ASN A 91 6.35 -27.78 -41.97
N VAL A 92 5.26 -27.56 -41.24
CA VAL A 92 3.95 -28.14 -41.61
C VAL A 92 3.51 -27.53 -42.93
N VAL A 93 3.10 -28.35 -43.90
CA VAL A 93 2.62 -27.87 -45.22
C VAL A 93 1.12 -28.06 -45.37
N ASP A 94 0.56 -29.14 -44.83
CA ASP A 94 -0.87 -29.43 -44.93
C ASP A 94 -1.73 -28.40 -44.15
N PRO A 95 -2.79 -27.83 -44.76
CA PRO A 95 -3.59 -26.80 -44.07
C PRO A 95 -4.44 -27.34 -42.90
N LEU A 96 -4.81 -28.63 -42.87
CA LEU A 96 -5.52 -29.23 -41.74
C LEU A 96 -4.56 -29.45 -40.57
N GLU A 97 -3.35 -29.96 -40.83
CA GLU A 97 -2.30 -30.08 -39.79
C GLU A 97 -1.96 -28.72 -39.17
N LYS A 98 -1.96 -27.63 -39.96
CA LYS A 98 -1.81 -26.25 -39.40
C LYS A 98 -2.96 -25.86 -38.50
N LEU A 99 -4.21 -26.20 -38.84
CA LEU A 99 -5.38 -25.91 -38.00
C LEU A 99 -5.37 -26.77 -36.72
N GLU A 100 -4.98 -28.04 -36.79
CA GLU A 100 -4.80 -28.90 -35.60
C GLU A 100 -3.67 -28.40 -34.69
N LEU A 101 -2.58 -27.86 -35.25
CA LEU A 101 -1.49 -27.23 -34.51
C LEU A 101 -1.97 -25.96 -33.78
N ILE A 102 -2.72 -25.08 -34.46
CA ILE A 102 -3.29 -23.87 -33.86
C ILE A 102 -4.26 -24.21 -32.73
N ASP A 103 -5.20 -25.14 -32.93
CA ASP A 103 -6.14 -25.56 -31.90
C ASP A 103 -5.42 -26.17 -30.68
N THR A 104 -4.41 -27.02 -30.92
CA THR A 104 -3.57 -27.60 -29.86
C THR A 104 -2.87 -26.51 -29.04
N ILE A 105 -2.27 -25.51 -29.70
CA ILE A 105 -1.56 -24.40 -29.06
C ILE A 105 -2.52 -23.50 -28.27
N GLN A 106 -3.68 -23.15 -28.84
CA GLN A 106 -4.70 -22.35 -28.14
C GLN A 106 -5.26 -23.08 -26.92
N ARG A 107 -5.63 -24.36 -27.06
CA ARG A 107 -6.22 -25.14 -25.97
C ARG A 107 -5.24 -25.51 -24.86
N LEU A 108 -3.94 -25.55 -25.15
CA LEU A 108 -2.88 -25.64 -24.13
C LEU A 108 -2.53 -24.28 -23.49
N GLY A 109 -3.20 -23.19 -23.88
CA GLY A 109 -2.97 -21.84 -23.35
C GLY A 109 -1.70 -21.15 -23.86
N LEU A 110 -1.03 -21.68 -24.88
CA LEU A 110 0.26 -21.22 -25.38
C LEU A 110 0.17 -20.12 -26.46
N SER A 111 -1.02 -19.79 -26.94
CA SER A 111 -1.23 -18.96 -28.15
C SER A 111 -0.64 -17.55 -28.08
N TYR A 112 -0.44 -17.00 -26.89
CA TYR A 112 0.14 -15.67 -26.71
C TYR A 112 1.65 -15.59 -27.03
N HIS A 113 2.37 -16.73 -27.12
CA HIS A 113 3.75 -16.78 -27.64
C HIS A 113 3.85 -16.83 -29.17
N PHE A 114 2.72 -17.12 -29.85
CA PHE A 114 2.66 -17.46 -31.28
C PHE A 114 1.60 -16.64 -32.03
N GLY A 115 1.27 -15.45 -31.52
CA GLY A 115 0.16 -14.64 -32.00
C GLY A 115 0.30 -14.25 -33.48
N ASP A 116 1.51 -13.89 -33.92
CA ASP A 116 1.76 -13.52 -35.32
C ASP A 116 1.78 -14.73 -36.25
N GLU A 117 2.29 -15.87 -35.81
CA GLU A 117 2.32 -17.13 -36.56
C GLU A 117 0.90 -17.66 -36.79
N ILE A 118 0.06 -17.64 -35.76
CA ILE A 118 -1.37 -17.98 -35.83
C ILE A 118 -2.09 -17.00 -36.77
N LYS A 119 -1.93 -15.69 -36.56
CA LYS A 119 -2.59 -14.62 -37.34
C LYS A 119 -2.19 -14.64 -38.82
N LYS A 120 -0.91 -14.85 -39.13
CA LYS A 120 -0.36 -15.05 -40.48
C LYS A 120 -0.97 -16.28 -41.15
N THR A 121 -1.06 -17.40 -40.42
CA THR A 121 -1.60 -18.65 -40.94
C THR A 121 -3.11 -18.54 -41.24
N LEU A 122 -3.91 -18.08 -40.29
CA LEU A 122 -5.35 -17.89 -40.46
C LEU A 122 -5.68 -16.84 -41.53
N LYS A 123 -4.88 -15.76 -41.64
CA LYS A 123 -5.01 -14.77 -42.72
C LYS A 123 -4.85 -15.41 -44.09
N ASN A 124 -3.81 -16.23 -44.29
CA ASN A 124 -3.57 -16.90 -45.56
C ASN A 124 -4.74 -17.85 -45.93
N ILE A 125 -5.19 -18.67 -44.97
CA ILE A 125 -6.35 -19.57 -45.13
C ILE A 125 -7.63 -18.79 -45.46
N SER A 126 -7.84 -17.62 -44.84
CA SER A 126 -9.05 -16.79 -45.10
C SER A 126 -9.13 -16.22 -46.53
N ILE A 127 -7.97 -16.06 -47.19
CA ILE A 127 -7.81 -15.44 -48.50
C ILE A 127 -7.89 -16.49 -49.62
N ASP A 128 -7.08 -17.56 -49.55
CA ASP A 128 -7.05 -18.58 -50.60
C ASP A 128 -8.12 -19.69 -50.37
N ARG A 129 -9.38 -19.33 -50.61
CA ARG A 129 -10.51 -20.26 -50.59
C ARG A 129 -10.52 -21.27 -51.75
N SER A 130 -9.50 -21.26 -52.59
CA SER A 130 -9.22 -22.30 -53.60
C SER A 130 -8.37 -23.43 -53.02
N SER A 131 -7.61 -23.17 -51.94
CA SER A 131 -6.74 -24.14 -51.28
C SER A 131 -7.13 -24.44 -49.82
N THR A 132 -8.29 -23.99 -49.34
CA THR A 132 -8.81 -24.29 -47.99
C THR A 132 -9.16 -25.77 -47.82
N VAL A 133 -9.19 -26.28 -46.59
CA VAL A 133 -9.60 -27.67 -46.33
C VAL A 133 -11.11 -27.82 -46.59
N ALA A 134 -11.89 -26.76 -46.38
CA ALA A 134 -13.30 -26.64 -46.79
C ALA A 134 -13.56 -26.83 -48.31
N SER A 135 -12.53 -26.85 -49.17
CA SER A 135 -12.67 -27.29 -50.57
C SER A 135 -12.98 -28.79 -50.69
N ASN A 136 -12.56 -29.60 -49.71
CA ASN A 136 -12.75 -31.04 -49.65
C ASN A 136 -14.07 -31.36 -48.93
N LYS A 137 -15.19 -31.18 -49.65
CA LYS A 137 -16.58 -31.03 -49.15
C LYS A 137 -17.16 -32.18 -48.31
N ASP A 138 -16.45 -33.30 -48.18
CA ASP A 138 -16.90 -34.48 -47.45
C ASP A 138 -16.30 -34.57 -46.02
N ASN A 139 -15.35 -33.69 -45.65
CA ASN A 139 -14.71 -33.68 -44.33
C ASN A 139 -15.37 -32.66 -43.37
N LEU A 140 -16.29 -33.15 -42.53
CA LEU A 140 -17.00 -32.34 -41.54
C LEU A 140 -16.05 -31.77 -40.48
N TYR A 141 -15.15 -32.60 -39.94
CA TYR A 141 -14.18 -32.19 -38.92
C TYR A 141 -13.33 -31.00 -39.37
N ALA A 142 -12.74 -31.08 -40.55
CA ALA A 142 -11.90 -30.01 -41.10
C ALA A 142 -12.68 -28.71 -41.32
N THR A 143 -13.87 -28.82 -41.93
CA THR A 143 -14.73 -27.64 -42.21
C THR A 143 -15.15 -26.94 -40.91
N ALA A 144 -15.48 -27.71 -39.87
CA ALA A 144 -15.86 -27.17 -38.57
C ALA A 144 -14.68 -26.54 -37.82
N LEU A 145 -13.49 -27.15 -37.88
CA LEU A 145 -12.27 -26.60 -37.28
C LEU A 145 -11.84 -25.29 -37.97
N GLU A 146 -11.83 -25.26 -39.31
CA GLU A 146 -11.53 -24.07 -40.12
C GLU A 146 -12.51 -22.93 -39.79
N PHE A 147 -13.82 -23.22 -39.73
CA PHE A 147 -14.84 -22.24 -39.36
C PHE A 147 -14.64 -21.70 -37.94
N ARG A 148 -14.43 -22.57 -36.94
CA ARG A 148 -14.25 -22.17 -35.52
C ARG A 148 -13.06 -21.24 -35.37
N LEU A 149 -11.89 -21.66 -35.85
CA LEU A 149 -10.65 -20.90 -35.69
C LEU A 149 -10.71 -19.55 -36.44
N LEU A 150 -11.30 -19.52 -37.63
CA LEU A 150 -11.50 -18.26 -38.36
C LEU A 150 -12.50 -17.32 -37.64
N ARG A 151 -13.64 -17.82 -37.15
CA ARG A 151 -14.60 -16.99 -36.40
C ARG A 151 -14.01 -16.46 -35.09
N GLN A 152 -13.32 -17.31 -34.33
CA GLN A 152 -12.66 -16.96 -33.07
C GLN A 152 -11.62 -15.84 -33.25
N HIS A 153 -10.99 -15.74 -34.42
CA HIS A 153 -10.03 -14.67 -34.79
C HIS A 153 -10.67 -13.52 -35.60
N GLY A 154 -12.01 -13.35 -35.54
CA GLY A 154 -12.71 -12.21 -36.13
C GLY A 154 -12.94 -12.26 -37.66
N TYR A 155 -12.69 -13.40 -38.32
CA TYR A 155 -12.91 -13.51 -39.77
C TYR A 155 -14.37 -13.86 -40.11
N LYS A 156 -14.96 -13.11 -41.06
CA LYS A 156 -16.34 -13.34 -41.53
C LYS A 156 -16.45 -14.57 -42.44
N VAL A 157 -16.71 -15.74 -41.82
CA VAL A 157 -17.05 -17.00 -42.50
C VAL A 157 -18.56 -17.23 -42.42
N ASN A 158 -19.21 -17.54 -43.54
CA ASN A 158 -20.67 -17.71 -43.60
C ASN A 158 -21.09 -19.16 -43.27
N GLN A 159 -22.16 -19.36 -42.49
CA GLN A 159 -22.71 -20.68 -42.14
C GLN A 159 -22.90 -21.66 -43.32
N ASN A 160 -23.10 -21.17 -44.56
CA ASN A 160 -23.35 -22.00 -45.74
C ASN A 160 -22.18 -22.95 -46.10
N VAL A 161 -21.00 -22.84 -45.48
CA VAL A 161 -19.94 -23.87 -45.60
C VAL A 161 -20.42 -25.24 -45.09
N PHE A 162 -21.40 -25.28 -44.17
CA PHE A 162 -21.96 -26.52 -43.64
C PHE A 162 -23.07 -27.13 -44.50
N ALA A 163 -23.53 -26.45 -45.56
CA ALA A 163 -24.67 -26.88 -46.37
C ALA A 163 -24.49 -28.24 -47.05
N CYS A 164 -23.25 -28.69 -47.28
CA CYS A 164 -22.98 -30.03 -47.82
C CYS A 164 -23.15 -31.17 -46.78
N PHE A 165 -23.17 -30.87 -45.48
CA PHE A 165 -23.34 -31.83 -44.39
C PHE A 165 -24.78 -31.92 -43.86
N MET A 166 -25.66 -30.99 -44.23
CA MET A 166 -27.07 -30.94 -43.82
C MET A 166 -28.00 -31.59 -44.86
N ASP A 167 -29.11 -32.17 -44.41
CA ASP A 167 -30.16 -32.71 -45.27
C ASP A 167 -31.24 -31.66 -45.64
N GLU A 168 -32.29 -32.10 -46.34
CA GLU A 168 -33.38 -31.23 -46.82
C GLU A 168 -34.26 -30.65 -45.70
N VAL A 169 -34.22 -31.19 -44.47
CA VAL A 169 -34.92 -30.63 -43.30
C VAL A 169 -33.99 -29.84 -42.37
N GLY A 170 -32.69 -29.77 -42.69
CA GLY A 170 -31.67 -29.06 -41.92
C GLY A 170 -31.11 -29.85 -40.74
N ASP A 171 -31.31 -31.17 -40.72
CA ASP A 171 -30.64 -32.09 -39.79
C ASP A 171 -29.29 -32.53 -40.38
N ILE A 172 -28.39 -33.07 -39.53
CA ILE A 172 -27.10 -33.58 -39.99
C ILE A 172 -27.31 -34.87 -40.78
N LYS A 173 -26.75 -34.97 -41.99
CA LYS A 173 -26.86 -36.16 -42.85
C LYS A 173 -26.40 -37.42 -42.13
N ALA A 174 -27.19 -38.48 -42.26
CA ALA A 174 -26.95 -39.77 -41.61
C ALA A 174 -25.57 -40.40 -41.88
N SER A 175 -24.89 -40.01 -42.97
CA SER A 175 -23.51 -40.40 -43.28
C SER A 175 -22.47 -39.93 -42.24
N HIS A 176 -22.77 -38.89 -41.45
CA HIS A 176 -21.87 -38.34 -40.43
C HIS A 176 -22.29 -38.67 -39.00
N ASN A 177 -23.34 -39.47 -38.79
CA ASN A 177 -23.85 -39.81 -37.46
C ASN A 177 -22.83 -40.56 -36.57
N GLN A 178 -21.80 -41.17 -37.18
CA GLN A 178 -20.71 -41.87 -36.47
C GLN A 178 -19.39 -41.07 -36.44
N ASP A 179 -19.32 -39.89 -37.07
CA ASP A 179 -18.13 -39.03 -37.02
C ASP A 179 -18.11 -38.20 -35.73
N CYS A 180 -17.87 -38.85 -34.59
CA CYS A 180 -17.85 -38.17 -33.29
C CYS A 180 -16.77 -37.07 -33.19
N LYS A 181 -15.71 -37.08 -34.02
CA LYS A 181 -14.68 -36.01 -34.07
C LYS A 181 -15.20 -34.78 -34.82
N GLY A 182 -15.87 -34.99 -35.96
CA GLY A 182 -16.52 -33.94 -36.75
C GLY A 182 -17.74 -33.35 -36.06
N LEU A 183 -18.61 -34.19 -35.48
CA LEU A 183 -19.76 -33.75 -34.68
C LEU A 183 -19.34 -32.89 -33.49
N LEU A 184 -18.25 -33.25 -32.79
CA LEU A 184 -17.70 -32.46 -31.68
C LEU A 184 -17.27 -31.06 -32.17
N ASN A 185 -16.54 -30.99 -33.29
CA ASN A 185 -16.05 -29.70 -33.77
C ASN A 185 -17.16 -28.86 -34.42
N LEU A 186 -18.18 -29.48 -35.03
CA LEU A 186 -19.38 -28.80 -35.49
C LEU A 186 -20.18 -28.21 -34.32
N TYR A 187 -20.32 -28.97 -33.23
CA TYR A 187 -20.95 -28.49 -32.00
C TYR A 187 -20.21 -27.27 -31.43
N GLU A 188 -18.89 -27.33 -31.27
CA GLU A 188 -18.08 -26.20 -30.80
C GLU A 188 -18.11 -25.00 -31.76
N ALA A 189 -17.99 -25.24 -33.07
CA ALA A 189 -18.09 -24.20 -34.11
C ALA A 189 -19.43 -23.45 -34.05
N SER A 190 -20.52 -24.15 -33.71
CA SER A 190 -21.85 -23.55 -33.59
C SER A 190 -22.00 -22.52 -32.46
N TYR A 191 -21.10 -22.48 -31.47
CA TYR A 191 -21.14 -21.46 -30.42
C TYR A 191 -20.61 -20.09 -30.88
N HIS A 192 -20.02 -20.01 -32.07
CA HIS A 192 -19.63 -18.77 -32.74
C HIS A 192 -20.70 -18.22 -33.72
N LEU A 193 -21.95 -18.74 -33.67
CA LEU A 193 -23.04 -18.29 -34.55
C LEU A 193 -23.55 -16.88 -34.20
N LEU A 194 -24.03 -16.14 -35.21
CA LEU A 194 -24.65 -14.81 -35.06
C LEU A 194 -26.18 -14.89 -35.12
N GLU A 195 -26.88 -13.80 -34.83
CA GLU A 195 -28.32 -13.72 -35.01
C GLU A 195 -28.72 -14.00 -36.47
N GLY A 196 -29.76 -14.83 -36.65
CA GLY A 196 -30.20 -15.30 -37.96
C GLY A 196 -29.42 -16.48 -38.56
N GLU A 197 -28.36 -16.99 -37.92
CA GLU A 197 -27.63 -18.18 -38.41
C GLU A 197 -28.34 -19.52 -38.04
N ILE A 198 -29.56 -19.67 -38.58
CA ILE A 198 -30.47 -20.81 -38.33
C ILE A 198 -29.83 -22.18 -38.65
N MET A 199 -28.97 -22.28 -39.67
CA MET A 199 -28.31 -23.55 -40.01
C MET A 199 -27.36 -24.01 -38.90
N LEU A 200 -26.62 -23.08 -38.29
CA LEU A 200 -25.76 -23.37 -37.14
C LEU A 200 -26.58 -23.68 -35.88
N GLU A 201 -27.73 -23.02 -35.70
CA GLU A 201 -28.58 -23.27 -34.54
C GLU A 201 -29.26 -24.66 -34.60
N ASN A 202 -29.62 -25.12 -35.79
CA ASN A 202 -30.07 -26.50 -36.01
C ASN A 202 -28.91 -27.49 -35.86
N ALA A 203 -27.76 -27.22 -36.51
CA ALA A 203 -26.56 -28.04 -36.40
C ALA A 203 -26.13 -28.28 -34.94
N ARG A 204 -26.20 -27.25 -34.08
CA ARG A 204 -25.93 -27.37 -32.63
C ARG A 204 -26.85 -28.41 -31.97
N LYS A 205 -28.16 -28.32 -32.20
CA LYS A 205 -29.18 -29.21 -31.61
C LYS A 205 -28.97 -30.66 -32.06
N SER A 206 -28.72 -30.86 -33.36
CA SER A 206 -28.50 -32.17 -33.96
C SER A 206 -27.17 -32.80 -33.55
N ALA A 207 -26.08 -32.02 -33.52
CA ALA A 207 -24.78 -32.47 -33.04
C ALA A 207 -24.83 -32.85 -31.55
N ALA A 208 -25.45 -32.02 -30.69
CA ALA A 208 -25.61 -32.34 -29.27
C ALA A 208 -26.39 -33.64 -29.03
N LYS A 209 -27.39 -33.94 -29.86
CA LYS A 209 -28.16 -35.19 -29.83
C LYS A 209 -27.30 -36.40 -30.22
N LEU A 210 -26.51 -36.29 -31.29
CA LEU A 210 -25.63 -37.36 -31.78
C LEU A 210 -24.43 -37.59 -30.85
N LEU A 211 -23.85 -36.54 -30.28
CA LEU A 211 -22.78 -36.66 -29.27
C LEU A 211 -23.26 -37.37 -28.00
N LYS A 212 -24.50 -37.13 -27.57
CA LYS A 212 -25.17 -37.89 -26.49
C LYS A 212 -25.50 -39.34 -26.87
N GLN A 213 -25.31 -39.75 -28.12
CA GLN A 213 -25.27 -41.15 -28.56
C GLN A 213 -23.82 -41.68 -28.58
N CYS A 214 -22.84 -40.92 -29.11
CA CYS A 214 -21.40 -41.27 -29.07
C CYS A 214 -20.91 -41.66 -27.65
N LEU A 215 -21.42 -41.01 -26.60
CA LEU A 215 -21.08 -41.33 -25.20
C LEU A 215 -21.64 -42.67 -24.68
N LYS A 216 -22.58 -43.31 -25.40
CA LYS A 216 -23.26 -44.56 -24.99
C LYS A 216 -22.71 -45.81 -25.70
N GLU A 217 -21.94 -45.62 -26.76
CA GLU A 217 -21.35 -46.72 -27.54
C GLU A 217 -19.97 -47.09 -26.95
N SER A 218 -19.68 -48.39 -26.79
CA SER A 218 -18.47 -48.84 -26.08
C SER A 218 -17.21 -48.52 -26.90
N ASN A 219 -16.25 -47.82 -26.30
CA ASN A 219 -15.31 -47.01 -27.08
C ASN A 219 -13.83 -47.28 -26.76
N ASP A 220 -13.04 -47.65 -27.78
CA ASP A 220 -11.57 -47.76 -27.71
C ASP A 220 -10.85 -46.40 -27.68
N HIS A 221 -11.57 -45.27 -27.67
CA HIS A 221 -11.01 -43.91 -27.81
C HIS A 221 -11.33 -43.01 -26.60
N GLN A 222 -10.80 -43.38 -25.43
CA GLN A 222 -10.95 -42.65 -24.16
C GLN A 222 -10.68 -41.14 -24.26
N TYR A 223 -9.67 -40.72 -25.06
CA TYR A 223 -9.35 -39.30 -25.29
C TYR A 223 -10.54 -38.53 -25.90
N LEU A 224 -11.17 -39.07 -26.95
CA LEU A 224 -12.30 -38.40 -27.61
C LEU A 224 -13.55 -38.41 -26.71
N TRP A 225 -13.76 -39.48 -25.94
CA TRP A 225 -14.85 -39.55 -24.96
C TRP A 225 -14.74 -38.42 -23.92
N MET A 226 -13.56 -38.17 -23.36
CA MET A 226 -13.33 -37.07 -22.41
C MET A 226 -13.61 -35.69 -23.04
N LEU A 227 -13.24 -35.49 -24.31
CA LEU A 227 -13.55 -34.24 -25.03
C LEU A 227 -15.05 -34.03 -25.24
N VAL A 228 -15.81 -35.09 -25.53
CA VAL A 228 -17.25 -35.01 -25.78
C VAL A 228 -18.05 -34.83 -24.48
N GLU A 229 -17.66 -35.48 -23.39
CA GLU A 229 -18.26 -35.26 -22.06
C GLU A 229 -18.09 -33.80 -21.64
N HIS A 230 -16.86 -33.27 -21.74
CA HIS A 230 -16.52 -31.89 -21.39
C HIS A 230 -17.26 -30.87 -22.26
N ALA A 231 -17.26 -31.02 -23.60
CA ALA A 231 -17.99 -30.10 -24.48
C ALA A 231 -19.50 -30.05 -24.15
N LEU A 232 -20.10 -31.19 -23.78
CA LEU A 232 -21.53 -31.27 -23.43
C LEU A 232 -21.88 -30.79 -22.01
N GLU A 233 -20.90 -30.60 -21.12
CA GLU A 233 -21.03 -29.85 -19.86
C GLU A 233 -21.11 -28.34 -20.16
N LEU A 234 -20.08 -27.82 -20.82
CA LEU A 234 -19.96 -26.42 -21.24
C LEU A 234 -19.07 -26.35 -22.50
N PRO A 235 -19.46 -25.61 -23.55
CA PRO A 235 -18.71 -25.55 -24.80
C PRO A 235 -17.42 -24.73 -24.63
N LEU A 236 -16.39 -25.08 -25.40
CA LEU A 236 -15.06 -24.48 -25.38
C LEU A 236 -15.07 -22.94 -25.48
N HIS A 237 -15.94 -22.37 -26.32
CA HIS A 237 -16.04 -20.91 -26.48
C HIS A 237 -16.50 -20.17 -25.21
N TRP A 238 -17.23 -20.86 -24.33
CA TRP A 238 -17.77 -20.31 -23.08
C TRP A 238 -16.91 -20.63 -21.85
N ARG A 239 -15.82 -21.41 -21.98
CA ARG A 239 -14.92 -21.78 -20.87
C ARG A 239 -13.88 -20.71 -20.58
N MET A 240 -13.57 -20.50 -19.29
CA MET A 240 -12.45 -19.68 -18.83
C MET A 240 -11.12 -20.26 -19.38
N PRO A 241 -10.37 -19.54 -20.25
CA PRO A 241 -9.28 -20.16 -21.04
C PRO A 241 -8.17 -20.76 -20.19
N ARG A 242 -7.86 -20.18 -19.03
CA ARG A 242 -6.79 -20.65 -18.15
C ARG A 242 -7.13 -21.97 -17.44
N PHE A 243 -8.40 -22.21 -17.12
CA PHE A 243 -8.85 -23.47 -16.53
C PHE A 243 -9.00 -24.57 -17.58
N GLU A 244 -9.48 -24.23 -18.78
CA GLU A 244 -9.42 -25.12 -19.96
C GLU A 244 -7.98 -25.56 -20.25
N ALA A 245 -7.01 -24.64 -20.25
CA ALA A 245 -5.60 -24.97 -20.48
C ALA A 245 -5.06 -25.98 -19.45
N ARG A 246 -5.38 -25.80 -18.15
CA ARG A 246 -4.96 -26.77 -17.12
C ARG A 246 -5.58 -28.15 -17.37
N TRP A 247 -6.88 -28.21 -17.65
CA TRP A 247 -7.58 -29.47 -17.92
C TRP A 247 -7.06 -30.15 -19.20
N PHE A 248 -6.86 -29.38 -20.27
CA PHE A 248 -6.46 -29.90 -21.57
C PHE A 248 -5.00 -30.40 -21.58
N ILE A 249 -4.10 -29.86 -20.73
CA ILE A 249 -2.78 -30.47 -20.50
C ILE A 249 -2.91 -31.94 -20.05
N ASP A 250 -3.74 -32.22 -19.05
CA ASP A 250 -3.95 -33.58 -18.50
C ASP A 250 -4.71 -34.50 -19.46
N VAL A 251 -5.39 -33.95 -20.47
CA VAL A 251 -6.10 -34.69 -21.52
C VAL A 251 -5.18 -34.93 -22.73
N TYR A 252 -4.40 -33.94 -23.12
CA TYR A 252 -3.40 -34.03 -24.18
C TYR A 252 -2.26 -34.98 -23.82
N GLU A 253 -1.86 -35.07 -22.55
CA GLU A 253 -0.94 -36.12 -22.08
C GLU A 253 -1.46 -37.54 -22.39
N LYS A 254 -2.78 -37.75 -22.35
CA LYS A 254 -3.41 -39.05 -22.66
C LYS A 254 -3.59 -39.29 -24.15
N LYS A 255 -3.34 -38.30 -25.02
CA LYS A 255 -3.35 -38.48 -26.49
C LYS A 255 -2.20 -39.41 -26.91
N LYS A 256 -2.51 -40.40 -27.74
CA LYS A 256 -1.56 -41.43 -28.21
C LYS A 256 -0.48 -40.84 -29.13
N ASP A 257 -0.89 -39.89 -29.94
CA ASP A 257 -0.14 -39.14 -30.95
C ASP A 257 0.02 -37.66 -30.51
N LYS A 258 0.41 -37.44 -29.25
CA LYS A 258 0.79 -36.11 -28.75
C LYS A 258 2.17 -35.68 -29.25
N ASN A 259 2.35 -34.38 -29.45
CA ASN A 259 3.66 -33.79 -29.66
C ASN A 259 4.33 -33.53 -28.29
N PRO A 260 5.47 -34.16 -27.97
CA PRO A 260 6.10 -34.02 -26.66
C PRO A 260 6.68 -32.62 -26.41
N ILE A 261 7.15 -31.93 -27.47
CA ILE A 261 7.72 -30.58 -27.37
C ILE A 261 6.63 -29.58 -26.94
N ILE A 262 5.45 -29.67 -27.55
CA ILE A 262 4.32 -28.78 -27.22
C ILE A 262 3.79 -29.07 -25.82
N LEU A 263 3.73 -30.35 -25.38
CA LEU A 263 3.32 -30.70 -24.02
C LEU A 263 4.34 -30.23 -22.97
N GLU A 264 5.65 -30.41 -23.22
CA GLU A 264 6.70 -29.94 -22.31
C GLU A 264 6.64 -28.41 -22.18
N LEU A 265 6.46 -27.70 -23.30
CA LEU A 265 6.27 -26.25 -23.31
C LEU A 265 5.01 -25.85 -22.52
N ALA A 266 3.88 -26.52 -22.72
CA ALA A 266 2.63 -26.23 -22.03
C ALA A 266 2.73 -26.40 -20.50
N ILE A 267 3.41 -27.46 -20.04
CA ILE A 267 3.62 -27.71 -18.60
C ILE A 267 4.56 -26.65 -18.00
N LEU A 268 5.70 -26.38 -18.65
CA LEU A 268 6.65 -25.37 -18.17
C LEU A 268 6.03 -23.97 -18.16
N ASP A 269 5.33 -23.60 -19.22
CA ASP A 269 4.66 -22.31 -19.35
C ASP A 269 3.52 -22.14 -18.34
N TYR A 270 2.69 -23.18 -18.15
CA TYR A 270 1.64 -23.15 -17.14
C TYR A 270 2.24 -22.86 -15.75
N ASN A 271 3.33 -23.52 -15.38
CA ASN A 271 3.98 -23.35 -14.08
C ASN A 271 4.67 -21.98 -13.92
N ILE A 272 5.33 -21.46 -14.96
CA ILE A 272 5.94 -20.12 -14.96
C ILE A 272 4.86 -19.05 -14.72
N VAL A 273 3.74 -19.13 -15.44
CA VAL A 273 2.63 -18.19 -15.29
C VAL A 273 1.92 -18.34 -13.94
N GLN A 274 1.86 -19.56 -13.39
CA GLN A 274 1.31 -19.78 -12.04
C GLN A 274 2.17 -19.12 -10.94
N SER A 275 3.50 -19.01 -11.14
CA SER A 275 4.40 -18.25 -10.25
C SER A 275 4.13 -16.73 -10.37
N MET A 276 3.92 -16.21 -11.58
CA MET A 276 3.52 -14.80 -11.78
C MET A 276 2.19 -14.47 -11.08
N HIS A 277 1.20 -15.38 -11.15
CA HIS A 277 -0.06 -15.20 -10.41
C HIS A 277 0.13 -15.22 -8.88
N GLN A 278 1.10 -15.98 -8.35
CA GLN A 278 1.45 -15.93 -6.93
C GLN A 278 2.06 -14.59 -6.53
N ASP A 279 2.91 -14.01 -7.38
CA ASP A 279 3.46 -12.67 -7.18
C ASP A 279 2.36 -11.58 -7.17
N ASP A 280 1.39 -11.67 -8.09
CA ASP A 280 0.25 -10.75 -8.15
C ASP A 280 -0.70 -10.90 -6.94
N LEU A 281 -1.04 -12.13 -6.56
CA LEU A 281 -1.87 -12.43 -5.39
C LEU A 281 -1.19 -12.02 -4.09
N ARG A 282 0.13 -12.20 -3.97
CA ARG A 282 0.93 -11.80 -2.80
C ARG A 282 0.87 -10.29 -2.61
N TYR A 283 1.02 -9.52 -3.69
CA TYR A 283 0.86 -8.06 -3.67
C TYR A 283 -0.55 -7.65 -3.21
N ALA A 284 -1.60 -8.23 -3.82
CA ALA A 284 -2.98 -7.99 -3.43
C ALA A 284 -3.28 -8.38 -1.96
N SER A 285 -2.66 -9.45 -1.46
CA SER A 285 -2.80 -9.92 -0.08
C SER A 285 -2.15 -8.98 0.94
N THR A 286 -1.01 -8.37 0.61
CA THR A 286 -0.40 -7.32 1.43
C THR A 286 -1.30 -6.09 1.50
N TRP A 287 -1.70 -5.54 0.35
CA TRP A 287 -2.62 -4.40 0.26
C TRP A 287 -3.91 -4.64 1.06
N TRP A 288 -4.56 -5.79 0.92
CA TRP A 288 -5.81 -6.10 1.63
C TRP A 288 -5.63 -6.18 3.15
N LYS A 289 -4.51 -6.73 3.63
CA LYS A 289 -4.17 -6.79 5.07
C LYS A 289 -3.90 -5.40 5.65
N GLU A 290 -3.26 -4.52 4.89
CA GLU A 290 -2.96 -3.14 5.28
C GLU A 290 -4.22 -2.28 5.25
N LEU A 291 -5.04 -2.38 4.20
CA LEU A 291 -6.35 -1.72 4.08
C LEU A 291 -7.29 -2.12 5.23
N GLY A 292 -7.29 -3.41 5.60
CA GLY A 292 -7.85 -3.92 6.85
C GLY A 292 -9.38 -4.09 6.89
N LEU A 293 -10.10 -3.83 5.79
CA LEU A 293 -11.57 -3.84 5.76
C LEU A 293 -12.19 -5.13 6.30
N GLY A 294 -11.67 -6.31 5.93
CA GLY A 294 -12.17 -7.61 6.42
C GLY A 294 -12.02 -7.84 7.94
N LYS A 295 -11.26 -6.99 8.66
CA LYS A 295 -11.19 -6.97 10.13
C LYS A 295 -12.12 -5.91 10.73
N THR A 296 -12.22 -4.74 10.09
CA THR A 296 -12.91 -3.57 10.64
C THR A 296 -14.40 -3.53 10.30
N LEU A 297 -14.80 -4.07 9.14
CA LEU A 297 -16.19 -4.14 8.66
C LEU A 297 -16.68 -5.60 8.74
N SER A 298 -16.95 -6.09 9.94
CA SER A 298 -17.27 -7.50 10.21
C SER A 298 -18.60 -8.02 9.65
N PHE A 299 -19.35 -7.17 8.93
CA PHE A 299 -20.52 -7.57 8.13
C PHE A 299 -20.15 -7.94 6.68
N ALA A 300 -19.01 -7.45 6.17
CA ALA A 300 -18.60 -7.62 4.78
C ALA A 300 -17.85 -8.94 4.54
N ARG A 301 -18.00 -9.50 3.34
CA ARG A 301 -17.42 -10.76 2.86
C ARG A 301 -15.93 -10.59 2.56
N ASP A 302 -15.05 -11.21 3.35
CA ASP A 302 -13.64 -11.38 2.99
C ASP A 302 -13.50 -12.45 1.89
N ARG A 303 -13.29 -11.98 0.65
CA ARG A 303 -13.29 -12.79 -0.58
C ARG A 303 -12.14 -12.45 -1.52
N LEU A 304 -10.97 -12.12 -0.97
CA LEU A 304 -9.82 -11.71 -1.79
C LEU A 304 -9.40 -12.78 -2.81
N MET A 305 -9.51 -14.06 -2.45
CA MET A 305 -9.10 -15.18 -3.32
C MET A 305 -10.03 -15.35 -4.52
N GLU A 306 -11.33 -15.19 -4.30
CA GLU A 306 -12.38 -15.26 -5.32
C GLU A 306 -12.30 -14.02 -6.23
N ASN A 307 -12.08 -12.83 -5.64
CA ASN A 307 -11.82 -11.57 -6.36
C ASN A 307 -10.53 -11.62 -7.21
N PHE A 308 -9.51 -12.38 -6.79
CA PHE A 308 -8.32 -12.67 -7.60
C PHE A 308 -8.60 -13.69 -8.71
N LEU A 309 -9.41 -14.72 -8.46
CA LEU A 309 -9.85 -15.69 -9.47
C LEU A 309 -10.60 -15.01 -10.62
N TRP A 310 -11.49 -14.05 -10.31
CA TRP A 310 -12.12 -13.18 -11.32
C TRP A 310 -11.06 -12.48 -12.19
N SER A 311 -10.07 -11.86 -11.56
CA SER A 311 -9.02 -11.09 -12.24
C SER A 311 -8.12 -11.96 -13.14
N VAL A 312 -7.71 -13.15 -12.69
CA VAL A 312 -6.96 -14.12 -13.51
C VAL A 312 -7.80 -14.66 -14.67
N GLY A 313 -9.10 -14.80 -14.48
CA GLY A 313 -10.02 -15.25 -15.52
C GLY A 313 -10.25 -14.23 -16.63
N MET A 314 -10.44 -12.96 -16.26
CA MET A 314 -10.53 -11.82 -17.18
C MET A 314 -9.20 -11.59 -17.91
N ILE A 315 -8.12 -11.39 -17.13
CA ILE A 315 -6.79 -10.95 -17.57
C ILE A 315 -5.82 -12.14 -17.49
N ASN A 316 -6.01 -13.07 -18.44
CA ASN A 316 -5.26 -14.33 -18.50
C ASN A 316 -3.85 -14.22 -19.12
N THR A 317 -3.50 -13.05 -19.68
CA THR A 317 -2.22 -12.73 -20.32
C THR A 317 -1.12 -12.51 -19.27
N PRO A 318 -0.05 -13.32 -19.23
CA PRO A 318 0.85 -13.34 -18.06
C PRO A 318 1.57 -12.03 -17.79
N GLN A 319 1.99 -11.32 -18.84
CA GLN A 319 2.66 -10.03 -18.73
C GLN A 319 1.82 -8.94 -18.03
N ASP A 320 0.48 -9.04 -18.03
CA ASP A 320 -0.39 -8.06 -17.38
C ASP A 320 -0.65 -8.38 -15.89
N GLY A 321 0.44 -8.40 -15.10
CA GLY A 321 0.36 -8.50 -13.65
C GLY A 321 -0.19 -7.23 -12.98
N LYS A 322 0.03 -6.05 -13.58
CA LYS A 322 -0.49 -4.77 -13.08
C LYS A 322 -2.02 -4.75 -13.16
N GLY A 323 -2.60 -5.11 -14.31
CA GLY A 323 -4.03 -5.22 -14.53
C GLY A 323 -4.69 -6.20 -13.57
N ARG A 324 -4.13 -7.41 -13.39
CA ARG A 324 -4.64 -8.37 -12.39
C ARG A 324 -4.65 -7.81 -10.96
N ARG A 325 -3.61 -7.07 -10.54
CA ARG A 325 -3.55 -6.44 -9.21
C ARG A 325 -4.63 -5.36 -9.06
N ILE A 326 -4.73 -4.45 -10.02
CA ILE A 326 -5.76 -3.39 -10.04
C ILE A 326 -7.16 -4.01 -10.03
N GLN A 327 -7.43 -4.96 -10.92
CA GLN A 327 -8.72 -5.63 -11.01
C GLN A 327 -9.07 -6.35 -9.69
N THR A 328 -8.10 -6.95 -9.00
CA THR A 328 -8.33 -7.57 -7.69
C THR A 328 -8.66 -6.54 -6.61
N LYS A 329 -7.97 -5.38 -6.59
CA LYS A 329 -8.33 -4.25 -5.70
C LYS A 329 -9.78 -3.81 -5.95
N VAL A 330 -10.15 -3.64 -7.22
CA VAL A 330 -11.48 -3.20 -7.66
C VAL A 330 -12.59 -4.19 -7.29
N ASN A 331 -12.39 -5.48 -7.58
CA ASN A 331 -13.37 -6.53 -7.28
C ASN A 331 -13.59 -6.67 -5.74
N ALA A 332 -12.53 -6.53 -4.94
CA ALA A 332 -12.64 -6.53 -3.48
C ALA A 332 -13.42 -5.31 -2.94
N LEU A 333 -13.19 -4.11 -3.50
CA LEU A 333 -13.95 -2.91 -3.15
C LEU A 333 -15.41 -3.00 -3.58
N ILE A 334 -15.70 -3.53 -4.77
CA ILE A 334 -17.07 -3.88 -5.20
C ILE A 334 -17.73 -4.77 -4.14
N THR A 335 -17.11 -5.89 -3.76
CA THR A 335 -17.67 -6.84 -2.79
C THR A 335 -18.02 -6.19 -1.44
N VAL A 336 -17.22 -5.26 -0.94
CA VAL A 336 -17.51 -4.55 0.32
C VAL A 336 -18.64 -3.54 0.17
N ILE A 337 -18.74 -2.86 -0.97
CA ILE A 337 -19.82 -1.89 -1.24
C ILE A 337 -21.16 -2.61 -1.45
N ASP A 338 -21.15 -3.73 -2.18
CA ASP A 338 -22.26 -4.69 -2.32
C ASP A 338 -22.84 -5.06 -0.93
N ASP A 339 -21.98 -5.47 0.01
CA ASP A 339 -22.39 -5.73 1.41
C ASP A 339 -22.88 -4.51 2.20
N VAL A 340 -22.44 -3.29 1.87
CA VAL A 340 -22.98 -2.06 2.49
C VAL A 340 -24.42 -1.83 2.05
N TYR A 341 -24.75 -2.01 0.77
CA TYR A 341 -26.11 -1.80 0.24
C TYR A 341 -27.07 -2.94 0.61
N ASP A 342 -26.64 -4.21 0.51
CA ASP A 342 -27.54 -5.36 0.63
C ASP A 342 -27.71 -5.87 2.07
N VAL A 343 -26.69 -5.71 2.93
CA VAL A 343 -26.63 -6.42 4.22
C VAL A 343 -26.71 -5.50 5.44
N TYR A 344 -26.22 -4.26 5.36
CA TYR A 344 -25.93 -3.47 6.57
C TYR A 344 -26.49 -2.04 6.59
N GLY A 345 -26.45 -1.30 5.48
CA GLY A 345 -26.83 0.11 5.44
C GLY A 345 -28.33 0.33 5.51
N THR A 346 -28.77 1.35 6.26
CA THR A 346 -30.17 1.82 6.19
C THR A 346 -30.39 2.72 4.97
N LEU A 347 -31.61 2.77 4.43
CA LEU A 347 -31.90 3.53 3.20
C LEU A 347 -31.41 4.99 3.26
N ASP A 348 -31.63 5.68 4.37
CA ASP A 348 -31.19 7.07 4.58
C ASP A 348 -29.65 7.19 4.55
N GLU A 349 -28.93 6.23 5.13
CA GLU A 349 -27.46 6.16 5.07
C GLU A 349 -26.97 5.84 3.65
N LEU A 350 -27.68 4.98 2.90
CA LEU A 350 -27.35 4.63 1.52
C LEU A 350 -27.58 5.80 0.55
N GLU A 351 -28.60 6.63 0.78
CA GLU A 351 -28.76 7.90 0.03
C GLU A 351 -27.58 8.84 0.28
N LEU A 352 -27.14 8.99 1.54
CA LEU A 352 -25.97 9.81 1.90
C LEU A 352 -24.67 9.26 1.31
N PHE A 353 -24.45 7.94 1.36
CA PHE A 353 -23.28 7.31 0.74
C PHE A 353 -23.24 7.55 -0.77
N THR A 354 -24.39 7.41 -1.45
CA THR A 354 -24.52 7.66 -2.89
C THR A 354 -24.24 9.12 -3.26
N ASP A 355 -24.70 10.09 -2.46
CA ASP A 355 -24.42 11.52 -2.65
C ASP A 355 -22.92 11.85 -2.47
N VAL A 356 -22.25 11.26 -1.48
CA VAL A 356 -20.82 11.45 -1.23
C VAL A 356 -19.94 10.77 -2.30
N VAL A 357 -20.40 9.65 -2.87
CA VAL A 357 -19.79 9.05 -4.08
C VAL A 357 -20.00 9.93 -5.32
N GLU A 358 -21.21 10.45 -5.57
CA GLU A 358 -21.46 11.34 -6.71
C GLU A 358 -20.66 12.65 -6.63
N ARG A 359 -20.51 13.22 -5.43
CA ARG A 359 -19.63 14.38 -5.20
C ARG A 359 -18.17 14.04 -5.40
N TRP A 360 -17.73 12.85 -4.98
CA TRP A 360 -16.31 12.44 -4.97
C TRP A 360 -15.43 13.47 -4.21
N ASP A 361 -15.97 13.94 -3.08
CA ASP A 361 -15.40 14.98 -2.22
C ASP A 361 -15.17 14.39 -0.83
N ILE A 362 -13.91 14.34 -0.41
CA ILE A 362 -13.52 13.75 0.88
C ILE A 362 -13.96 14.59 2.08
N ASN A 363 -14.27 15.88 1.88
CA ASN A 363 -14.71 16.76 2.96
C ASN A 363 -16.14 16.46 3.41
N GLU A 364 -16.96 15.85 2.55
CA GLU A 364 -18.37 15.56 2.78
C GLU A 364 -18.62 14.28 3.62
N ILE A 365 -17.57 13.49 3.89
CA ILE A 365 -17.67 12.25 4.68
C ILE A 365 -18.19 12.45 6.10
N GLN A 366 -18.16 13.67 6.65
CA GLN A 366 -18.67 13.96 7.99
C GLN A 366 -20.17 13.68 8.14
N LYS A 367 -20.91 13.61 7.03
CA LYS A 367 -22.31 13.19 6.96
C LYS A 367 -22.51 11.69 7.18
N LEU A 368 -21.47 10.87 6.99
CA LEU A 368 -21.55 9.41 7.00
C LEU A 368 -21.29 8.81 8.39
N PRO A 369 -21.92 7.68 8.75
CA PRO A 369 -21.56 6.89 9.92
C PRO A 369 -20.14 6.31 9.76
N ASN A 370 -19.42 6.06 10.86
CA ASN A 370 -18.00 5.71 10.82
C ASN A 370 -17.67 4.48 9.95
N TYR A 371 -18.56 3.47 9.86
CA TYR A 371 -18.34 2.31 8.99
C TYR A 371 -18.37 2.69 7.48
N MET A 372 -19.24 3.63 7.11
CA MET A 372 -19.28 4.21 5.77
C MET A 372 -18.12 5.17 5.50
N LYS A 373 -17.65 5.94 6.49
CA LYS A 373 -16.42 6.75 6.34
C LYS A 373 -15.23 5.84 5.98
N ILE A 374 -15.09 4.71 6.67
CA ILE A 374 -14.03 3.71 6.44
C ILE A 374 -14.17 3.05 5.06
N CYS A 375 -15.38 2.65 4.67
CA CYS A 375 -15.64 2.10 3.33
C CYS A 375 -15.34 3.12 2.22
N TYR A 376 -15.82 4.37 2.38
CA TYR A 376 -15.62 5.44 1.41
C TYR A 376 -14.14 5.82 1.27
N HIS A 377 -13.41 6.03 2.36
CA HIS A 377 -11.97 6.30 2.29
C HIS A 377 -11.21 5.20 1.55
N ALA A 378 -11.55 3.93 1.79
CA ALA A 378 -10.90 2.81 1.12
C ALA A 378 -11.16 2.78 -0.39
N LEU A 379 -12.41 3.05 -0.82
CA LEU A 379 -12.76 3.27 -2.22
C LEU A 379 -12.00 4.47 -2.81
N TYR A 380 -12.13 5.62 -2.16
CA TYR A 380 -11.61 6.91 -2.59
C TYR A 380 -10.09 6.89 -2.78
N ASN A 381 -9.36 6.46 -1.76
CA ASN A 381 -7.90 6.39 -1.78
C ASN A 381 -7.41 5.41 -2.86
N SER A 382 -7.99 4.21 -2.95
CA SER A 382 -7.57 3.19 -3.92
C SER A 382 -7.84 3.61 -5.38
N VAL A 383 -8.92 4.33 -5.63
CA VAL A 383 -9.28 4.79 -6.99
C VAL A 383 -8.48 6.04 -7.37
N ASN A 384 -8.18 6.93 -6.42
CA ASN A 384 -7.28 8.06 -6.66
C ASN A 384 -5.80 7.62 -6.81
N GLU A 385 -5.41 6.51 -6.19
CA GLU A 385 -4.13 5.81 -6.41
C GLU A 385 -4.05 5.29 -7.86
N MET A 386 -5.06 4.53 -8.31
CA MET A 386 -5.14 4.01 -9.69
C MET A 386 -5.11 5.15 -10.73
N ALA A 387 -5.86 6.23 -10.50
CA ALA A 387 -5.88 7.38 -11.40
C ALA A 387 -4.53 8.12 -11.42
N PHE A 388 -3.88 8.27 -10.27
CA PHE A 388 -2.55 8.85 -10.16
C PHE A 388 -1.49 8.02 -10.90
N ASP A 389 -1.53 6.69 -10.79
CA ASP A 389 -0.63 5.80 -11.52
C ASP A 389 -0.79 5.96 -13.04
N THR A 390 -2.03 6.05 -13.55
CA THR A 390 -2.28 6.29 -14.98
C THR A 390 -1.77 7.67 -15.42
N LEU A 391 -1.98 8.71 -14.61
CA LEU A 391 -1.46 10.06 -14.88
C LEU A 391 0.08 10.11 -14.85
N LYS A 392 0.72 9.42 -13.90
CA LYS A 392 2.18 9.32 -13.72
C LYS A 392 2.88 8.57 -14.86
N GLU A 393 2.22 7.55 -15.41
CA GLU A 393 2.77 6.73 -16.49
C GLU A 393 2.45 7.26 -17.89
N GLN A 394 1.22 7.68 -18.15
CA GLN A 394 0.71 7.99 -19.49
C GLN A 394 0.32 9.48 -19.69
N GLY A 395 0.36 10.31 -18.64
CA GLY A 395 -0.04 11.72 -18.72
C GLY A 395 -1.55 11.98 -18.82
N ILE A 396 -2.38 10.93 -18.84
CA ILE A 396 -3.84 11.02 -18.97
C ILE A 396 -4.49 11.02 -17.59
N ASP A 397 -5.32 12.03 -17.30
CA ASP A 397 -6.17 12.03 -16.10
C ASP A 397 -7.46 11.22 -16.35
N VAL A 398 -7.56 10.10 -15.65
CA VAL A 398 -8.69 9.16 -15.71
C VAL A 398 -9.62 9.24 -14.50
N LEU A 399 -9.36 10.13 -13.53
CA LEU A 399 -10.19 10.23 -12.33
C LEU A 399 -11.66 10.62 -12.66
N PRO A 400 -11.96 11.56 -13.58
CA PRO A 400 -13.34 11.87 -13.97
C PRO A 400 -14.08 10.67 -14.60
N PHE A 401 -13.36 9.75 -15.24
CA PHE A 401 -13.91 8.50 -15.77
C PHE A 401 -14.24 7.52 -14.64
N LEU A 402 -13.28 7.26 -13.75
CA LEU A 402 -13.43 6.30 -12.66
C LEU A 402 -14.53 6.73 -11.68
N LYS A 403 -14.56 8.01 -11.30
CA LYS A 403 -15.67 8.61 -10.53
C LYS A 403 -17.03 8.29 -11.13
N LYS A 404 -17.17 8.42 -12.46
CA LYS A 404 -18.45 8.22 -13.16
C LYS A 404 -18.94 6.77 -13.10
N VAL A 405 -18.06 5.78 -13.32
CA VAL A 405 -18.48 4.37 -13.29
C VAL A 405 -18.87 3.92 -11.88
N TRP A 406 -18.12 4.34 -10.84
CA TRP A 406 -18.48 4.07 -9.45
C TRP A 406 -19.78 4.79 -9.00
N THR A 407 -19.99 6.03 -9.46
CA THR A 407 -21.25 6.77 -9.21
C THR A 407 -22.45 6.03 -9.79
N ASN A 408 -22.34 5.53 -11.02
CA ASN A 408 -23.42 4.79 -11.67
C ASN A 408 -23.70 3.45 -10.96
N LEU A 409 -22.66 2.75 -10.47
CA LEU A 409 -22.82 1.55 -9.66
C LEU A 409 -23.57 1.83 -8.34
N CYS A 410 -23.13 2.82 -7.56
CA CYS A 410 -23.76 3.16 -6.28
C CYS A 410 -25.22 3.61 -6.44
N LYS A 411 -25.55 4.31 -7.53
CA LYS A 411 -26.94 4.63 -7.90
C LYS A 411 -27.78 3.42 -8.30
N SER A 412 -27.15 2.43 -8.92
CA SER A 412 -27.81 1.19 -9.34
C SER A 412 -28.13 0.30 -8.14
N TYR A 413 -27.21 0.15 -7.19
CA TYR A 413 -27.47 -0.48 -5.90
C TYR A 413 -28.52 0.28 -5.08
N LEU A 414 -28.48 1.62 -5.06
CA LEU A 414 -29.51 2.43 -4.36
C LEU A 414 -30.92 2.18 -4.93
N LEU A 415 -31.06 1.89 -6.22
CA LEU A 415 -32.36 1.57 -6.82
C LEU A 415 -32.86 0.18 -6.40
N GLU A 416 -31.99 -0.84 -6.36
CA GLU A 416 -32.32 -2.18 -5.87
C GLU A 416 -32.68 -2.16 -4.37
N ALA A 417 -31.91 -1.44 -3.54
CA ALA A 417 -32.25 -1.19 -2.14
C ALA A 417 -33.62 -0.49 -1.99
N LYS A 418 -33.94 0.50 -2.84
CA LYS A 418 -35.26 1.16 -2.84
C LYS A 418 -36.40 0.22 -3.22
N TRP A 419 -36.21 -0.65 -4.21
CA TRP A 419 -37.18 -1.68 -4.57
C TRP A 419 -37.43 -2.63 -3.39
N TYR A 420 -36.35 -3.09 -2.73
CA TYR A 420 -36.45 -3.92 -1.53
C TYR A 420 -37.23 -3.24 -0.39
N TYR A 421 -36.84 -2.02 0.00
CA TYR A 421 -37.44 -1.29 1.13
C TYR A 421 -38.94 -1.00 0.97
N ILE A 422 -39.44 -0.84 -0.26
CA ILE A 422 -40.87 -0.62 -0.53
C ILE A 422 -41.63 -1.91 -0.93
N GLY A 423 -40.94 -3.05 -1.04
CA GLY A 423 -41.52 -4.33 -1.47
C GLY A 423 -41.95 -4.35 -2.93
N TYR A 424 -41.22 -3.67 -3.82
CA TYR A 424 -41.52 -3.61 -5.25
C TYR A 424 -40.86 -4.76 -6.03
N THR A 425 -41.65 -5.40 -6.89
CA THR A 425 -41.15 -6.34 -7.90
C THR A 425 -41.16 -5.63 -9.26
N PRO A 426 -40.00 -5.26 -9.82
CA PRO A 426 -39.93 -4.67 -11.15
C PRO A 426 -40.34 -5.65 -12.25
N THR A 427 -40.62 -5.13 -13.45
CA THR A 427 -40.72 -5.97 -14.66
C THR A 427 -39.37 -6.60 -15.00
N LEU A 428 -39.32 -7.68 -15.79
CA LEU A 428 -38.04 -8.24 -16.22
C LEU A 428 -37.21 -7.19 -16.99
N ARG A 429 -37.85 -6.35 -17.82
CA ARG A 429 -37.12 -5.31 -18.55
C ARG A 429 -36.53 -4.25 -17.63
N GLU A 430 -37.33 -3.74 -16.70
CA GLU A 430 -36.92 -2.72 -15.71
C GLU A 430 -35.82 -3.24 -14.78
N TYR A 431 -35.93 -4.49 -14.32
CA TYR A 431 -34.84 -5.15 -13.60
C TYR A 431 -33.57 -5.16 -14.45
N ILE A 432 -33.64 -5.68 -15.68
CA ILE A 432 -32.48 -5.80 -16.57
C ILE A 432 -31.87 -4.44 -16.95
N ASP A 433 -32.65 -3.37 -17.06
CA ASP A 433 -32.15 -2.02 -17.33
C ASP A 433 -31.29 -1.45 -16.18
N ASN A 434 -31.48 -1.92 -14.94
CA ASN A 434 -30.59 -1.62 -13.80
C ASN A 434 -29.51 -2.69 -13.61
N ALA A 435 -29.88 -3.97 -13.69
CA ALA A 435 -29.13 -5.08 -13.12
C ALA A 435 -27.80 -5.40 -13.84
N TRP A 436 -27.63 -4.90 -15.07
CA TRP A 436 -26.35 -4.93 -15.80
C TRP A 436 -25.32 -3.91 -15.27
N ILE A 437 -25.76 -2.89 -14.52
CA ILE A 437 -24.89 -1.96 -13.81
C ILE A 437 -24.57 -2.50 -12.40
N SER A 438 -25.58 -2.92 -11.63
CA SER A 438 -25.40 -3.42 -10.25
C SER A 438 -24.54 -4.68 -10.16
N ILE A 439 -24.51 -5.53 -11.19
CA ILE A 439 -23.54 -6.65 -11.29
C ILE A 439 -22.07 -6.20 -11.43
N SER A 440 -21.81 -4.89 -11.39
CA SER A 440 -20.49 -4.25 -11.41
C SER A 440 -19.61 -4.52 -12.65
N GLY A 441 -20.04 -5.34 -13.61
CA GLY A 441 -19.31 -5.63 -14.84
C GLY A 441 -18.89 -4.37 -15.64
N SER A 442 -19.69 -3.31 -15.58
CA SER A 442 -19.35 -2.01 -16.19
C SER A 442 -18.20 -1.27 -15.47
N VAL A 443 -18.07 -1.43 -14.14
CA VAL A 443 -16.93 -0.93 -13.36
C VAL A 443 -15.71 -1.82 -13.58
N MET A 444 -15.89 -3.15 -13.55
CA MET A 444 -14.81 -4.12 -13.78
C MET A 444 -14.15 -3.90 -15.14
N LEU A 445 -14.94 -3.80 -16.22
CA LEU A 445 -14.41 -3.52 -17.56
C LEU A 445 -13.93 -2.08 -17.72
N GLY A 446 -14.49 -1.13 -16.97
CA GLY A 446 -13.97 0.24 -16.91
C GLY A 446 -12.53 0.30 -16.42
N HIS A 447 -12.21 -0.38 -15.32
CA HIS A 447 -10.84 -0.49 -14.81
C HIS A 447 -9.94 -1.37 -15.68
N SER A 448 -10.44 -2.50 -16.18
CA SER A 448 -9.70 -3.35 -17.12
C SER A 448 -9.27 -2.60 -18.40
N TYR A 449 -10.03 -1.62 -18.88
CA TYR A 449 -9.61 -0.80 -20.03
C TYR A 449 -8.32 -0.02 -19.73
N LEU A 450 -8.21 0.52 -18.52
CA LEU A 450 -7.03 1.28 -18.06
C LEU A 450 -5.78 0.42 -17.82
N ALA A 451 -5.95 -0.90 -17.74
CA ALA A 451 -4.83 -1.85 -17.69
C ALA A 451 -4.25 -2.17 -19.08
N THR A 452 -4.94 -1.83 -20.18
CA THR A 452 -4.47 -2.15 -21.54
C THR A 452 -3.50 -1.12 -22.10
N ASP A 453 -2.56 -1.57 -22.95
CA ASP A 453 -1.50 -0.75 -23.57
C ASP A 453 -1.97 0.39 -24.50
N LEU A 454 -3.29 0.60 -24.65
CA LEU A 454 -3.91 1.50 -25.64
C LEU A 454 -5.10 2.27 -25.05
N ILE A 455 -4.86 2.98 -23.93
CA ILE A 455 -5.79 4.01 -23.45
C ILE A 455 -5.84 5.15 -24.49
N THR A 456 -7.04 5.59 -24.85
CA THR A 456 -7.27 6.75 -25.71
C THR A 456 -8.38 7.62 -25.15
N GLU A 457 -8.28 8.94 -25.29
CA GLU A 457 -9.36 9.86 -24.89
C GLU A 457 -10.67 9.56 -25.64
N GLU A 458 -10.58 9.13 -26.91
CA GLU A 458 -11.73 8.69 -27.70
C GLU A 458 -12.38 7.45 -27.08
N GLY A 459 -11.61 6.42 -26.73
CA GLY A 459 -12.10 5.21 -26.05
C GLY A 459 -12.73 5.51 -24.69
N LEU A 460 -12.09 6.35 -23.87
CA LEU A 460 -12.63 6.81 -22.60
C LEU A 460 -13.97 7.56 -22.79
N HIS A 461 -14.04 8.47 -23.76
CA HIS A 461 -15.28 9.20 -24.09
C HIS A 461 -16.37 8.24 -24.60
N HIS A 462 -16.01 7.23 -25.38
CA HIS A 462 -16.94 6.24 -25.92
C HIS A 462 -17.57 5.40 -24.80
N ILE A 463 -16.77 4.88 -23.86
CA ILE A 463 -17.27 4.18 -22.67
C ILE A 463 -18.15 5.11 -21.84
N GLN A 464 -17.68 6.32 -21.52
CA GLN A 464 -18.42 7.28 -20.70
C GLN A 464 -19.79 7.66 -21.26
N LYS A 465 -19.94 7.76 -22.59
CA LYS A 465 -21.09 8.40 -23.23
C LYS A 465 -22.12 7.44 -23.79
N TYR A 466 -21.68 6.28 -24.26
CA TYR A 466 -22.54 5.35 -25.00
C TYR A 466 -22.70 3.98 -24.34
N TYR A 467 -21.79 3.58 -23.43
CA TYR A 467 -21.68 2.22 -22.90
C TYR A 467 -21.66 1.15 -24.02
N PRO A 468 -20.49 0.89 -24.61
CA PRO A 468 -20.32 -0.06 -25.72
C PRO A 468 -21.07 -1.38 -25.52
N ASP A 469 -21.76 -1.83 -26.57
CA ASP A 469 -22.51 -3.08 -26.64
C ASP A 469 -21.76 -4.26 -25.99
N ILE A 470 -20.47 -4.44 -26.28
CA ILE A 470 -19.65 -5.51 -25.70
C ILE A 470 -19.54 -5.45 -24.16
N ILE A 471 -19.55 -4.26 -23.54
CA ILE A 471 -19.56 -4.11 -22.07
C ILE A 471 -20.96 -4.45 -21.53
N TYR A 472 -22.02 -3.99 -22.21
CA TYR A 472 -23.41 -4.26 -21.85
C TYR A 472 -23.71 -5.76 -21.93
N TRP A 473 -23.47 -6.41 -23.07
CA TRP A 473 -23.74 -7.83 -23.28
C TRP A 473 -22.92 -8.73 -22.35
N SER A 474 -21.65 -8.43 -22.10
CA SER A 474 -20.87 -9.18 -21.09
C SER A 474 -21.48 -9.05 -19.70
N SER A 475 -21.83 -7.83 -19.26
CA SER A 475 -22.46 -7.62 -17.94
C SER A 475 -23.81 -8.32 -17.82
N ILE A 476 -24.62 -8.33 -18.90
CA ILE A 476 -25.88 -9.08 -18.99
C ILE A 476 -25.64 -10.57 -18.76
N ILE A 477 -24.61 -11.18 -19.38
CA ILE A 477 -24.30 -12.59 -19.13
C ILE A 477 -23.91 -12.82 -17.68
N VAL A 478 -23.07 -11.96 -17.07
CA VAL A 478 -22.72 -12.09 -15.65
C VAL A 478 -24.00 -12.14 -14.80
N ARG A 479 -24.89 -11.15 -14.93
CA ARG A 479 -26.10 -11.06 -14.10
C ARG A 479 -27.07 -12.23 -14.35
N LEU A 480 -27.28 -12.64 -15.60
CA LEU A 480 -28.16 -13.78 -15.88
C LEU A 480 -27.57 -15.12 -15.40
N THR A 481 -26.24 -15.26 -15.32
CA THR A 481 -25.60 -16.45 -14.72
C THR A 481 -25.61 -16.45 -13.20
N ASP A 482 -25.39 -15.28 -12.60
CA ASP A 482 -25.52 -15.00 -11.16
C ASP A 482 -26.93 -15.33 -10.68
N ASP A 483 -27.97 -14.68 -11.22
CA ASP A 483 -29.38 -14.94 -10.91
C ASP A 483 -29.77 -16.42 -11.02
N LEU A 484 -29.23 -17.16 -12.01
CA LEU A 484 -29.46 -18.61 -12.15
C LEU A 484 -28.85 -19.42 -11.00
N GLY A 485 -27.68 -19.04 -10.51
CA GLY A 485 -26.97 -19.71 -9.41
C GLY A 485 -27.45 -19.30 -8.01
N THR A 486 -27.83 -18.03 -7.81
CA THR A 486 -28.01 -17.43 -6.48
C THR A 486 -29.47 -17.24 -6.05
N SER A 487 -30.43 -16.99 -6.96
CA SER A 487 -31.74 -16.41 -6.60
C SER A 487 -32.49 -17.17 -5.49
N SER A 488 -32.41 -18.51 -5.49
CA SER A 488 -33.14 -19.37 -4.55
C SER A 488 -32.46 -19.48 -3.18
N TYR A 489 -31.31 -18.82 -2.98
CA TYR A 489 -30.64 -18.60 -1.70
C TYR A 489 -30.85 -17.16 -1.22
N GLU A 490 -30.65 -16.18 -2.10
CA GLU A 490 -30.90 -14.75 -1.87
C GLU A 490 -32.32 -14.45 -1.40
N LEU A 491 -33.34 -14.95 -2.12
CA LEU A 491 -34.75 -14.78 -1.76
C LEU A 491 -35.08 -15.36 -0.36
N LYS A 492 -34.26 -16.29 0.17
CA LYS A 492 -34.41 -16.84 1.53
C LYS A 492 -33.70 -16.01 2.61
N ARG A 493 -32.72 -15.18 2.23
CA ARG A 493 -32.14 -14.15 3.10
C ARG A 493 -33.06 -12.94 3.24
N GLY A 494 -33.90 -12.70 2.23
CA GLY A 494 -34.79 -11.54 2.16
C GLY A 494 -34.14 -10.45 1.33
N ASP A 495 -33.98 -10.73 0.05
CA ASP A 495 -33.34 -9.90 -0.97
C ASP A 495 -34.37 -9.49 -2.05
N VAL A 496 -34.02 -8.54 -2.91
CA VAL A 496 -34.83 -8.06 -4.04
C VAL A 496 -35.14 -9.20 -5.04
N PRO A 497 -36.32 -9.22 -5.68
CA PRO A 497 -36.61 -10.15 -6.77
C PRO A 497 -35.59 -10.05 -7.91
N LYS A 498 -34.96 -11.19 -8.25
CA LYS A 498 -34.00 -11.32 -9.36
C LYS A 498 -34.73 -11.66 -10.67
N SER A 499 -34.04 -11.76 -11.80
CA SER A 499 -34.65 -11.90 -13.14
C SER A 499 -35.69 -13.03 -13.23
N ILE A 500 -35.44 -14.15 -12.55
CA ILE A 500 -36.34 -15.30 -12.47
C ILE A 500 -37.67 -14.90 -11.82
N GLN A 501 -37.63 -14.23 -10.68
CA GLN A 501 -38.84 -13.81 -9.95
C GLN A 501 -39.57 -12.67 -10.67
N CYS A 502 -38.84 -11.73 -11.28
CA CYS A 502 -39.42 -10.66 -12.10
C CYS A 502 -40.17 -11.24 -13.31
N TYR A 503 -39.58 -12.20 -14.03
CA TYR A 503 -40.24 -12.86 -15.15
C TYR A 503 -41.45 -13.71 -14.71
N MET A 504 -41.36 -14.45 -13.60
CA MET A 504 -42.51 -15.18 -13.03
C MET A 504 -43.67 -14.23 -12.65
N ASN A 505 -43.35 -13.06 -12.08
CA ASN A 505 -44.33 -12.04 -11.71
C ASN A 505 -45.00 -11.37 -12.94
N GLU A 506 -44.24 -11.12 -14.00
CA GLU A 506 -44.72 -10.50 -15.23
C GLU A 506 -45.55 -11.46 -16.11
N SER A 507 -45.15 -12.73 -16.19
CA SER A 507 -45.72 -13.72 -17.13
C SER A 507 -46.64 -14.77 -16.49
N GLY A 508 -46.56 -14.99 -15.17
CA GLY A 508 -47.30 -16.02 -14.45
C GLY A 508 -46.79 -17.45 -14.63
N THR A 509 -45.59 -17.65 -15.17
CA THR A 509 -44.99 -18.99 -15.40
C THR A 509 -44.43 -19.64 -14.13
N SER A 510 -44.10 -20.94 -14.21
CA SER A 510 -43.31 -21.63 -13.19
C SER A 510 -41.84 -21.17 -13.13
N GLU A 511 -41.14 -21.53 -12.04
CA GLU A 511 -39.68 -21.29 -11.91
C GLU A 511 -38.87 -22.07 -12.97
N GLU A 512 -39.33 -23.25 -13.40
CA GLU A 512 -38.65 -24.05 -14.43
C GLU A 512 -38.71 -23.37 -15.80
N GLU A 513 -39.88 -22.89 -16.20
CA GLU A 513 -40.10 -22.11 -17.42
C GLU A 513 -39.35 -20.77 -17.39
N ALA A 514 -39.32 -20.09 -16.24
CA ALA A 514 -38.56 -18.87 -16.05
C ALA A 514 -37.04 -19.12 -16.19
N ARG A 515 -36.50 -20.17 -15.54
CA ARG A 515 -35.09 -20.56 -15.68
C ARG A 515 -34.73 -20.97 -17.10
N ASP A 516 -35.64 -21.60 -17.84
CA ASP A 516 -35.46 -21.90 -19.26
C ASP A 516 -35.49 -20.63 -20.14
N HIS A 517 -36.34 -19.64 -19.81
CA HIS A 517 -36.31 -18.31 -20.43
C HIS A 517 -34.97 -17.60 -20.19
N ILE A 518 -34.46 -17.56 -18.96
CA ILE A 518 -33.15 -16.94 -18.65
C ILE A 518 -32.00 -17.63 -19.41
N ARG A 519 -31.99 -18.96 -19.53
CA ARG A 519 -30.99 -19.67 -20.36
C ARG A 519 -31.06 -19.30 -21.83
N LYS A 520 -32.25 -19.04 -22.39
CA LYS A 520 -32.43 -18.56 -23.76
C LYS A 520 -31.94 -17.12 -23.93
N LEU A 521 -32.09 -16.26 -22.91
CA LEU A 521 -31.51 -14.91 -22.93
C LEU A 521 -29.97 -14.95 -22.90
N ILE A 522 -29.35 -15.86 -22.13
CA ILE A 522 -27.89 -16.06 -22.16
C ILE A 522 -27.42 -16.51 -23.55
N ASP A 523 -28.09 -17.50 -24.17
CA ASP A 523 -27.76 -17.94 -25.53
C ASP A 523 -27.95 -16.83 -26.57
N ALA A 524 -29.00 -16.01 -26.47
CA ALA A 524 -29.20 -14.85 -27.33
C ALA A 524 -28.11 -13.79 -27.13
N THR A 525 -27.69 -13.55 -25.89
CA THR A 525 -26.66 -12.55 -25.56
C THR A 525 -25.28 -12.97 -26.08
N TRP A 526 -24.94 -14.27 -26.03
CA TRP A 526 -23.72 -14.78 -26.66
C TRP A 526 -23.68 -14.54 -28.18
N LYS A 527 -24.83 -14.56 -28.87
CA LYS A 527 -24.90 -14.23 -30.31
C LYS A 527 -24.54 -12.76 -30.56
N LYS A 528 -24.87 -11.85 -29.63
CA LYS A 528 -24.48 -10.43 -29.69
C LYS A 528 -23.01 -10.19 -29.39
N ILE A 529 -22.44 -10.87 -28.38
CA ILE A 529 -20.98 -10.86 -28.16
C ILE A 529 -20.22 -11.38 -29.39
N ASN A 530 -20.73 -12.42 -30.08
CA ASN A 530 -20.15 -12.91 -31.32
C ASN A 530 -20.27 -11.91 -32.49
N GLU A 531 -21.27 -11.03 -32.50
CA GLU A 531 -21.41 -9.97 -33.51
C GLU A 531 -20.36 -8.87 -33.28
N ASP A 532 -20.21 -8.42 -32.02
CA ASP A 532 -19.23 -7.40 -31.62
C ASP A 532 -17.78 -7.84 -31.81
N GLN A 533 -17.46 -9.10 -31.53
CA GLN A 533 -16.12 -9.67 -31.76
C GLN A 533 -15.67 -9.56 -33.24
N ILE A 534 -16.63 -9.49 -34.17
CA ILE A 534 -16.44 -9.47 -35.62
C ILE A 534 -16.85 -8.11 -36.22
N ALA A 535 -17.21 -7.14 -35.38
CA ALA A 535 -17.49 -5.76 -35.75
C ALA A 535 -16.18 -4.95 -35.89
N LYS A 536 -16.29 -3.73 -36.45
CA LYS A 536 -15.21 -2.74 -36.33
C LYS A 536 -15.42 -1.97 -35.03
N SER A 537 -14.62 -2.30 -34.03
CA SER A 537 -14.63 -1.67 -32.71
C SER A 537 -13.56 -0.56 -32.62
N PRO A 538 -13.77 0.51 -31.82
CA PRO A 538 -12.70 1.43 -31.44
C PRO A 538 -11.75 0.83 -30.39
N PHE A 539 -12.11 -0.29 -29.76
CA PHE A 539 -11.29 -0.95 -28.73
C PHE A 539 -10.30 -1.95 -29.30
N SER A 540 -9.22 -2.19 -28.56
CA SER A 540 -8.24 -3.23 -28.89
C SER A 540 -8.86 -4.64 -28.83
N HIS A 541 -8.33 -5.58 -29.62
CA HIS A 541 -8.77 -6.97 -29.56
C HIS A 541 -8.57 -7.57 -28.15
N THR A 542 -7.50 -7.17 -27.46
CA THR A 542 -7.22 -7.52 -26.06
C THR A 542 -8.37 -7.10 -25.12
N PHE A 543 -8.88 -5.87 -25.25
CA PHE A 543 -10.00 -5.42 -24.42
C PHE A 543 -11.30 -6.18 -24.71
N ILE A 544 -11.56 -6.48 -25.99
CA ILE A 544 -12.72 -7.30 -26.39
C ILE A 544 -12.59 -8.72 -25.80
N GLU A 545 -11.39 -9.32 -25.83
CA GLU A 545 -11.16 -10.63 -25.21
C GLU A 545 -11.33 -10.59 -23.69
N VAL A 546 -10.85 -9.55 -23.00
CA VAL A 546 -11.09 -9.36 -21.55
C VAL A 546 -12.58 -9.22 -21.24
N ALA A 547 -13.34 -8.47 -22.06
CA ALA A 547 -14.79 -8.36 -21.93
C ALA A 547 -15.51 -9.70 -22.15
N MET A 548 -15.10 -10.49 -23.15
CA MET A 548 -15.61 -11.85 -23.37
C MET A 548 -15.24 -12.80 -22.23
N ASN A 549 -14.04 -12.64 -21.66
CA ASN A 549 -13.57 -13.46 -20.55
C ASN A 549 -14.37 -13.21 -19.27
N LEU A 550 -14.83 -12.00 -18.99
CA LEU A 550 -15.75 -11.73 -17.87
C LEU A 550 -16.99 -12.65 -17.91
N ALA A 551 -17.61 -12.80 -19.09
CA ALA A 551 -18.75 -13.68 -19.30
C ALA A 551 -18.40 -15.20 -19.23
N ARG A 552 -17.16 -15.57 -19.57
CA ARG A 552 -16.65 -16.95 -19.40
C ARG A 552 -16.38 -17.28 -17.92
N VAL A 553 -15.96 -16.29 -17.14
CA VAL A 553 -15.70 -16.46 -15.71
C VAL A 553 -17.00 -16.55 -14.92
N SER A 554 -18.02 -15.76 -15.25
CA SER A 554 -19.31 -15.84 -14.54
C SER A 554 -19.95 -17.23 -14.69
N LEU A 555 -19.85 -17.84 -15.87
CA LEU A 555 -20.25 -19.24 -16.08
C LEU A 555 -19.48 -20.19 -15.16
N LEU A 556 -18.15 -20.06 -15.06
CA LEU A 556 -17.35 -20.85 -14.11
C LEU A 556 -17.84 -20.63 -12.66
N MET A 557 -18.00 -19.39 -12.22
CA MET A 557 -18.34 -19.03 -10.84
C MET A 557 -19.74 -19.50 -10.44
N TYR A 558 -20.74 -19.45 -11.35
CA TYR A 558 -22.15 -19.64 -11.00
C TYR A 558 -22.80 -20.95 -11.50
N GLN A 559 -22.17 -21.71 -12.41
CA GLN A 559 -22.79 -22.92 -12.99
C GLN A 559 -23.21 -23.99 -11.95
N ASN A 560 -22.53 -24.05 -10.80
CA ASN A 560 -22.75 -25.05 -9.75
C ASN A 560 -23.40 -24.45 -8.48
N GLY A 561 -23.93 -23.21 -8.57
CA GLY A 561 -24.38 -22.40 -7.44
C GLY A 561 -23.46 -21.22 -7.18
N ASP A 562 -23.65 -20.53 -6.06
CA ASP A 562 -22.92 -19.32 -5.67
C ASP A 562 -21.44 -19.60 -5.29
N GLY A 563 -20.55 -19.60 -6.28
CA GLY A 563 -19.10 -19.73 -6.08
C GLY A 563 -18.38 -18.43 -5.67
N HIS A 564 -19.10 -17.34 -5.37
CA HIS A 564 -18.47 -16.06 -4.95
C HIS A 564 -18.68 -15.79 -3.46
N ALA A 565 -19.92 -15.88 -2.95
CA ALA A 565 -20.18 -15.65 -1.53
C ALA A 565 -20.11 -16.94 -0.69
N ILE A 566 -20.42 -18.12 -1.23
CA ILE A 566 -20.37 -19.38 -0.47
C ILE A 566 -18.97 -20.00 -0.51
N GLU A 567 -18.44 -20.31 0.67
CA GLU A 567 -17.12 -20.90 0.88
C GLU A 567 -17.09 -22.43 0.64
N ASP A 568 -17.60 -22.83 -0.51
CA ASP A 568 -17.73 -24.21 -0.97
C ASP A 568 -16.36 -24.90 -1.23
N LYS A 569 -16.36 -26.22 -1.43
CA LYS A 569 -15.12 -26.97 -1.68
C LYS A 569 -14.62 -26.81 -3.12
N GLU A 570 -15.51 -26.73 -4.10
CA GLU A 570 -15.13 -26.69 -5.51
C GLU A 570 -14.41 -25.39 -5.87
N THR A 571 -14.91 -24.24 -5.40
CA THR A 571 -14.26 -22.93 -5.54
C THR A 571 -12.88 -22.94 -4.89
N LYS A 572 -12.75 -23.51 -3.68
CA LYS A 572 -11.45 -23.67 -3.02
C LYS A 572 -10.49 -24.55 -3.80
N ASP A 573 -10.94 -25.70 -4.30
CA ASP A 573 -10.11 -26.58 -5.15
C ASP A 573 -9.69 -25.87 -6.47
N ARG A 574 -10.59 -25.11 -7.11
CA ARG A 574 -10.30 -24.30 -8.32
C ARG A 574 -9.28 -23.19 -8.06
N VAL A 575 -9.45 -22.44 -6.96
CA VAL A 575 -8.50 -21.41 -6.49
C VAL A 575 -7.13 -22.03 -6.22
N LEU A 576 -7.08 -23.21 -5.58
CA LEU A 576 -5.83 -23.92 -5.30
C LEU A 576 -5.09 -24.31 -6.60
N ILE A 577 -5.81 -24.84 -7.59
CA ILE A 577 -5.29 -25.23 -8.92
C ILE A 577 -4.67 -24.04 -9.67
N ILE A 578 -5.21 -22.84 -9.50
CA ILE A 578 -4.71 -21.62 -10.16
C ILE A 578 -3.60 -20.92 -9.35
N SER A 579 -3.57 -21.10 -8.03
CA SER A 579 -2.73 -20.28 -7.14
C SER A 579 -1.53 -20.99 -6.49
N PHE A 580 -1.44 -22.33 -6.50
CA PHE A 580 -0.37 -23.05 -5.78
C PHE A 580 0.31 -24.17 -6.58
N ALA A 581 1.50 -23.88 -7.07
CA ALA A 581 2.67 -24.74 -6.93
C ALA A 581 3.87 -23.80 -6.74
N SER A 582 4.74 -24.07 -5.78
CA SER A 582 5.20 -22.99 -4.93
C SER A 582 6.12 -21.93 -5.59
N GLN A 583 5.97 -20.71 -5.07
CA GLN A 583 7.00 -19.70 -4.79
C GLN A 583 7.42 -18.75 -5.99
N CYS A 584 8.21 -17.68 -5.75
CA CYS A 584 8.41 -16.41 -6.56
C CYS A 584 9.82 -16.26 -7.27
N GLU A 585 10.49 -15.16 -7.70
CA GLU A 585 10.43 -13.66 -7.65
C GLU A 585 11.45 -13.01 -8.68
N ALA A 586 11.24 -11.81 -9.30
CA ALA A 586 12.18 -11.12 -10.25
C ALA A 586 11.90 -9.60 -10.55
N THR A 587 12.75 -8.84 -11.29
CA THR A 587 12.65 -7.35 -11.53
C THR A 587 13.15 -6.77 -12.90
N ASN A 588 12.57 -5.65 -13.39
CA ASN A 588 13.17 -4.34 -13.84
C ASN A 588 12.42 -3.48 -14.93
N LYS A 589 12.77 -2.17 -15.04
CA LYS A 589 12.04 -1.05 -15.74
C LYS A 589 12.72 -0.53 -17.05
N ILE A 590 11.98 0.23 -17.88
CA ILE A 590 12.45 1.15 -18.96
C ILE A 590 11.65 2.48 -18.89
N SER A 591 12.13 3.58 -19.50
CA SER A 591 11.63 4.98 -19.38
C SER A 591 11.46 5.73 -20.71
N ILE A 592 10.73 6.87 -20.69
CA ILE A 592 10.55 7.84 -21.81
C ILE A 592 10.65 9.28 -21.27
N GLU A 593 11.21 10.20 -22.08
CA GLU A 593 11.46 11.64 -21.81
C GLU A 593 10.34 12.56 -22.34
N ASP A 594 10.35 13.84 -21.97
CA ASP A 594 9.38 14.87 -22.41
C ASP A 594 10.02 16.27 -22.55
N ASP A 595 9.33 17.21 -23.21
CA ASP A 595 9.96 18.36 -23.90
C ASP A 595 10.31 19.61 -23.04
N ILE A 596 11.19 20.48 -23.56
CA ILE A 596 11.90 21.53 -22.79
C ILE A 596 11.12 22.85 -22.64
N VAL A 597 11.00 23.34 -21.39
CA VAL A 597 10.66 24.74 -21.05
C VAL A 597 11.79 25.36 -20.21
N ILE A 598 12.16 26.61 -20.48
CA ILE A 598 13.21 27.32 -19.71
C ILE A 598 12.68 27.61 -18.29
N ARG A 599 13.35 27.02 -17.29
CA ARG A 599 13.02 27.09 -15.85
C ARG A 599 14.26 27.48 -15.04
N ARG A 600 14.05 27.95 -13.81
CA ARG A 600 15.13 28.01 -12.79
C ARG A 600 15.46 26.58 -12.34
N SER A 601 16.72 26.35 -11.98
CA SER A 601 17.23 25.08 -11.46
C SER A 601 18.32 25.37 -10.43
N ALA A 602 18.25 24.75 -9.26
CA ALA A 602 19.32 24.77 -8.28
C ALA A 602 20.50 23.86 -8.66
N ASN A 603 20.31 22.95 -9.63
CA ASN A 603 21.28 21.95 -10.07
C ASN A 603 21.76 21.04 -8.92
N TYR A 604 20.81 20.47 -8.18
CA TYR A 604 21.10 19.53 -7.09
C TYR A 604 21.80 18.26 -7.61
N ASP A 605 22.77 17.77 -6.83
CA ASP A 605 23.33 16.44 -7.05
C ASP A 605 22.29 15.34 -6.72
N PRO A 606 22.18 14.28 -7.55
CA PRO A 606 21.32 13.14 -7.27
C PRO A 606 21.79 12.36 -6.04
N SER A 607 20.87 11.63 -5.40
CA SER A 607 21.15 10.78 -4.23
C SER A 607 22.38 9.87 -4.46
N ILE A 608 23.38 9.97 -3.58
CA ILE A 608 24.50 9.01 -3.52
C ILE A 608 24.10 7.59 -3.08
N TRP A 609 22.82 7.39 -2.73
CA TRP A 609 22.30 6.16 -2.14
C TRP A 609 21.52 5.32 -3.15
N ASP A 610 22.06 4.15 -3.49
CA ASP A 610 21.35 3.17 -4.33
C ASP A 610 20.18 2.53 -3.58
N TYR A 611 18.96 2.77 -4.06
CA TYR A 611 17.74 2.19 -3.49
C TYR A 611 17.52 0.72 -3.85
N ASP A 612 18.31 0.09 -4.72
CA ASP A 612 18.38 -1.38 -4.82
C ASP A 612 19.29 -1.97 -3.71
N TYR A 613 20.44 -1.35 -3.44
CA TYR A 613 21.27 -1.69 -2.28
C TYR A 613 20.50 -1.60 -0.95
N ILE A 614 19.70 -0.55 -0.72
CA ILE A 614 18.87 -0.44 0.51
C ILE A 614 17.91 -1.64 0.65
N GLN A 615 17.23 -2.03 -0.43
CA GLN A 615 16.31 -3.17 -0.40
C GLN A 615 17.04 -4.49 -0.11
N SER A 616 18.33 -4.59 -0.46
CA SER A 616 19.16 -5.78 -0.21
C SER A 616 19.66 -5.96 1.23
N LEU A 617 19.49 -4.96 2.10
CA LEU A 617 20.00 -4.97 3.48
C LEU A 617 19.45 -6.14 4.32
N ARG A 618 20.28 -6.67 5.23
CA ARG A 618 20.02 -7.89 6.01
C ARG A 618 20.03 -7.65 7.52
N ASN A 619 18.92 -7.96 8.15
CA ASN A 619 18.61 -7.60 9.53
C ASN A 619 19.03 -8.73 10.50
N ASP A 620 20.28 -9.19 10.40
CA ASP A 620 20.68 -10.47 10.99
C ASP A 620 20.63 -10.49 12.54
N PHE A 621 20.80 -9.34 13.21
CA PHE A 621 20.58 -9.19 14.66
C PHE A 621 19.11 -9.29 15.10
N VAL A 622 18.17 -9.10 14.18
CA VAL A 622 16.72 -9.25 14.41
C VAL A 622 16.22 -10.64 14.06
N ARG A 623 16.89 -11.33 13.12
CA ARG A 623 16.57 -12.68 12.62
C ARG A 623 17.12 -13.79 13.51
N ASP A 624 18.32 -13.63 14.07
CA ASP A 624 18.84 -14.54 15.09
C ASP A 624 18.28 -14.15 16.47
N GLY A 625 17.42 -15.02 17.02
CA GLY A 625 16.78 -14.81 18.32
C GLY A 625 17.75 -14.78 19.51
N SER A 626 18.96 -15.34 19.37
CA SER A 626 19.94 -15.41 20.46
C SER A 626 20.43 -14.04 20.92
N TYR A 627 20.58 -13.07 20.01
CA TYR A 627 20.94 -11.69 20.37
C TYR A 627 19.86 -11.01 21.22
N LYS A 628 18.58 -11.21 20.86
CA LYS A 628 17.44 -10.71 21.66
C LYS A 628 17.35 -11.41 23.01
N GLU A 629 17.62 -12.72 23.07
CA GLU A 629 17.65 -13.46 24.34
C GLU A 629 18.79 -12.99 25.26
N ARG A 630 20.00 -12.74 24.71
CA ARG A 630 21.14 -12.20 25.47
C ARG A 630 20.87 -10.78 25.94
N ALA A 631 20.35 -9.91 25.07
CA ALA A 631 19.95 -8.55 25.43
C ALA A 631 18.90 -8.55 26.55
N SER A 632 17.87 -9.40 26.48
CA SER A 632 16.87 -9.53 27.56
C SER A 632 17.47 -9.96 28.91
N LYS A 633 18.44 -10.87 28.92
CA LYS A 633 19.16 -11.28 30.15
C LYS A 633 19.96 -10.12 30.72
N LEU A 634 20.73 -9.43 29.87
CA LEU A 634 21.51 -8.26 30.26
C LEU A 634 20.63 -7.11 30.78
N LYS A 635 19.45 -6.88 30.18
CA LYS A 635 18.48 -5.88 30.66
C LYS A 635 18.00 -6.19 32.08
N GLU A 636 17.83 -7.46 32.44
CA GLU A 636 17.52 -7.85 33.83
C GLU A 636 18.74 -7.71 34.76
N GLU A 637 19.95 -8.06 34.31
CA GLU A 637 21.19 -7.84 35.08
C GLU A 637 21.36 -6.34 35.43
N VAL A 638 21.12 -5.43 34.47
CA VAL A 638 21.21 -3.97 34.67
C VAL A 638 20.04 -3.41 35.50
N ARG A 639 18.82 -3.95 35.37
CA ARG A 639 17.70 -3.63 36.27
C ARG A 639 18.05 -3.94 37.73
N MET A 640 18.63 -5.11 37.98
CA MET A 640 19.07 -5.49 39.32
C MET A 640 20.20 -4.57 39.85
N MET A 641 21.04 -3.97 39.00
CA MET A 641 22.01 -2.95 39.44
C MET A 641 21.29 -1.66 39.89
N LEU A 642 20.37 -1.13 39.07
CA LEU A 642 19.58 0.06 39.41
C LEU A 642 18.77 -0.10 40.70
N GLU A 643 18.21 -1.29 40.96
CA GLU A 643 17.43 -1.53 42.18
C GLU A 643 18.32 -1.73 43.42
N ASN A 644 19.41 -2.52 43.32
CA ASN A 644 20.24 -2.87 44.47
C ASN A 644 21.22 -1.79 44.92
N GLU A 645 21.63 -0.87 44.04
CA GLU A 645 22.62 0.15 44.42
C GLU A 645 22.08 1.04 45.57
N VAL A 646 22.93 1.40 46.52
CA VAL A 646 22.55 2.13 47.74
C VAL A 646 23.15 3.53 47.75
N ASP A 647 24.32 3.76 47.16
CA ASP A 647 24.89 5.11 47.13
C ASP A 647 24.13 6.02 46.14
N PRO A 648 23.67 7.22 46.56
CA PRO A 648 22.90 8.10 45.68
C PRO A 648 23.70 8.69 44.51
N LEU A 649 25.03 8.85 44.63
CA LEU A 649 25.88 9.36 43.55
C LEU A 649 26.17 8.26 42.54
N GLU A 650 26.57 7.07 42.98
CA GLU A 650 26.77 5.92 42.08
C GLU A 650 25.48 5.58 41.31
N LYS A 651 24.31 5.74 41.95
CA LYS A 651 23.00 5.67 41.28
C LYS A 651 22.80 6.70 40.17
N LEU A 652 23.25 7.94 40.35
CA LEU A 652 23.18 8.96 39.29
C LEU A 652 24.20 8.71 38.18
N GLU A 653 25.42 8.25 38.50
CA GLU A 653 26.42 7.88 37.49
C GLU A 653 25.94 6.69 36.63
N LEU A 654 25.24 5.73 37.25
CA LEU A 654 24.59 4.62 36.55
C LEU A 654 23.45 5.09 35.64
N ILE A 655 22.60 6.02 36.10
CA ILE A 655 21.51 6.62 35.29
C ILE A 655 22.09 7.41 34.11
N ASP A 656 23.09 8.27 34.33
CA ASP A 656 23.76 9.02 33.26
C ASP A 656 24.39 8.10 32.22
N THR A 657 25.08 7.05 32.67
CA THR A 657 25.68 6.03 31.80
C THR A 657 24.62 5.32 30.96
N ILE A 658 23.49 4.91 31.55
CA ILE A 658 22.39 4.24 30.85
C ILE A 658 21.71 5.18 29.83
N GLN A 659 21.51 6.46 30.18
CA GLN A 659 20.97 7.46 29.25
C GLN A 659 21.92 7.72 28.07
N ARG A 660 23.21 7.95 28.35
CA ARG A 660 24.21 8.30 27.34
C ARG A 660 24.59 7.12 26.44
N LEU A 661 24.44 5.88 26.90
CA LEU A 661 24.53 4.67 26.06
C LEU A 661 23.24 4.39 25.26
N GLY A 662 22.21 5.24 25.36
CA GLY A 662 20.96 5.13 24.60
C GLY A 662 19.97 4.06 25.11
N LEU A 663 20.21 3.49 26.29
CA LEU A 663 19.45 2.37 26.87
C LEU A 663 18.25 2.82 27.73
N SER A 664 18.09 4.12 27.98
CA SER A 664 17.12 4.62 28.97
C SER A 664 15.66 4.30 28.71
N TYR A 665 15.29 3.92 27.48
CA TYR A 665 13.91 3.55 27.14
C TYR A 665 13.51 2.18 27.71
N ASP A 666 14.46 1.30 28.06
CA ASP A 666 14.21 0.01 28.74
C ASP A 666 14.07 0.15 30.27
N PHE A 667 14.51 1.27 30.83
CA PHE A 667 14.64 1.53 32.27
C PHE A 667 13.86 2.77 32.72
N GLY A 668 12.90 3.24 31.91
CA GLY A 668 12.24 4.53 32.09
C GLY A 668 11.49 4.66 33.43
N ASP A 669 10.85 3.59 33.89
CA ASP A 669 10.14 3.59 35.18
C ASP A 669 11.11 3.51 36.36
N GLU A 670 12.21 2.77 36.24
CA GLU A 670 13.27 2.62 37.24
C GLU A 670 14.05 3.93 37.45
N ILE A 671 14.42 4.60 36.36
CA ILE A 671 15.05 5.93 36.36
C ILE A 671 14.10 6.95 37.01
N LYS A 672 12.84 7.00 36.57
CA LYS A 672 11.82 7.93 37.07
C LYS A 672 11.48 7.71 38.54
N LYS A 673 11.38 6.45 38.98
CA LYS A 673 11.24 6.05 40.40
C LYS A 673 12.42 6.55 41.23
N THR A 674 13.65 6.39 40.73
CA THR A 674 14.88 6.79 41.44
C THR A 674 15.01 8.31 41.54
N LEU A 675 14.89 9.04 40.43
CA LEU A 675 14.96 10.51 40.41
C LEU A 675 13.82 11.15 41.23
N LYS A 676 12.62 10.55 41.23
CA LYS A 676 11.53 10.99 42.11
C LYS A 676 11.91 10.91 43.58
N ASN A 677 12.50 9.81 44.04
CA ASN A 677 12.90 9.65 45.44
C ASN A 677 13.97 10.69 45.82
N ILE A 678 15.03 10.81 45.01
CA ILE A 678 16.09 11.82 45.19
C ILE A 678 15.49 13.24 45.29
N SER A 679 14.54 13.59 44.41
CA SER A 679 13.87 14.91 44.43
C SER A 679 13.08 15.20 45.71
N ILE A 680 12.62 14.18 46.43
CA ILE A 680 11.84 14.29 47.68
C ILE A 680 12.78 14.30 48.88
N ASP A 681 13.72 13.36 48.94
CA ASP A 681 14.67 13.18 50.05
C ASP A 681 15.68 14.32 50.15
N ARG A 682 15.81 15.14 49.10
CA ARG A 682 16.48 16.45 49.10
C ARG A 682 16.00 17.41 50.18
N SER A 683 14.77 17.24 50.68
CA SER A 683 14.20 18.05 51.76
C SER A 683 14.64 17.62 53.17
N THR A 684 15.22 16.42 53.33
CA THR A 684 15.52 15.84 54.65
C THR A 684 16.91 15.22 54.81
N THR A 685 17.55 14.71 53.75
CA THR A 685 18.63 13.72 53.93
C THR A 685 19.80 13.79 52.95
N VAL A 686 19.61 14.15 51.66
CA VAL A 686 20.71 14.09 50.67
C VAL A 686 21.60 15.33 50.75
N ALA A 687 22.43 15.37 51.80
CA ALA A 687 23.64 16.17 51.83
C ALA A 687 24.83 15.25 51.52
N TRP A 688 25.17 15.11 50.24
CA TRP A 688 26.58 14.87 49.90
C TRP A 688 27.43 16.05 50.42
N ASP A 689 28.74 15.86 50.49
CA ASP A 689 29.62 16.90 51.01
C ASP A 689 29.46 18.20 50.19
N LYS A 690 29.28 19.33 50.88
CA LYS A 690 28.82 20.60 50.27
C LYS A 690 29.86 21.26 49.35
N ASP A 691 31.07 20.70 49.33
CA ASP A 691 32.18 21.09 48.48
C ASP A 691 32.38 20.14 47.26
N ASN A 692 31.52 19.13 47.05
CA ASN A 692 31.55 18.26 45.86
C ASN A 692 30.73 18.84 44.68
N LEU A 693 31.40 19.60 43.81
CA LEU A 693 30.79 20.23 42.62
C LEU A 693 30.20 19.20 41.65
N TYR A 694 30.90 18.09 41.40
CA TYR A 694 30.47 17.06 40.45
C TYR A 694 29.11 16.47 40.80
N ALA A 695 28.92 16.05 42.06
CA ALA A 695 27.69 15.42 42.51
C ALA A 695 26.48 16.36 42.42
N THR A 696 26.61 17.61 42.89
CA THR A 696 25.54 18.62 42.79
C THR A 696 25.20 18.95 41.35
N ALA A 697 26.18 19.03 40.45
CA ALA A 697 25.94 19.32 39.04
C ALA A 697 25.25 18.16 38.30
N LEU A 698 25.67 16.93 38.56
CA LEU A 698 25.04 15.72 37.99
C LEU A 698 23.57 15.58 38.43
N GLU A 699 23.30 15.77 39.72
CA GLU A 699 21.95 15.74 40.27
C GLU A 699 21.07 16.86 39.70
N PHE A 700 21.57 18.09 39.66
CA PHE A 700 20.87 19.22 39.05
C PHE A 700 20.48 18.93 37.61
N ARG A 701 21.42 18.41 36.81
CA ARG A 701 21.23 18.08 35.39
C ARG A 701 20.15 17.01 35.22
N LEU A 702 20.31 15.86 35.87
CA LEU A 702 19.38 14.73 35.74
C LEU A 702 17.99 15.06 36.28
N LEU A 703 17.87 15.82 37.37
CA LEU A 703 16.58 16.30 37.87
C LEU A 703 15.90 17.25 36.88
N ARG A 704 16.59 18.28 36.35
CA ARG A 704 15.99 19.21 35.39
C ARG A 704 15.63 18.54 34.06
N GLN A 705 16.49 17.65 33.56
CA GLN A 705 16.25 16.88 32.33
C GLN A 705 14.95 16.06 32.41
N HIS A 706 14.58 15.57 33.61
CA HIS A 706 13.33 14.86 33.89
C HIS A 706 12.19 15.77 34.41
N GLY A 707 12.31 17.10 34.25
CA GLY A 707 11.26 18.07 34.58
C GLY A 707 11.11 18.45 36.05
N TYR A 708 12.01 17.99 36.94
CA TYR A 708 11.98 18.36 38.36
C TYR A 708 12.53 19.78 38.56
N LYS A 709 11.76 20.62 39.27
CA LYS A 709 12.15 22.02 39.51
C LYS A 709 13.22 22.12 40.60
N VAL A 710 14.46 22.39 40.15
CA VAL A 710 15.62 22.70 40.98
C VAL A 710 16.04 24.16 40.74
N ASN A 711 16.31 24.93 41.79
CA ASN A 711 16.81 26.31 41.71
C ASN A 711 18.34 26.35 41.51
N GLN A 712 18.86 27.27 40.70
CA GLN A 712 20.29 27.57 40.55
C GLN A 712 21.05 27.80 41.88
N ASP A 713 20.37 28.25 42.95
CA ASP A 713 20.97 28.55 44.25
C ASP A 713 21.74 27.37 44.89
N VAL A 714 21.52 26.13 44.44
CA VAL A 714 22.34 24.98 44.87
C VAL A 714 23.82 25.12 44.51
N PHE A 715 24.16 25.95 43.52
CA PHE A 715 25.55 26.21 43.14
C PHE A 715 26.20 27.35 43.92
N ALA A 716 25.46 28.08 44.76
CA ALA A 716 25.99 29.22 45.50
C ALA A 716 27.15 28.85 46.44
N CYS A 717 27.23 27.61 46.93
CA CYS A 717 28.35 27.14 47.72
C CYS A 717 29.65 26.93 46.93
N PHE A 718 29.62 26.90 45.59
CA PHE A 718 30.80 26.79 44.72
C PHE A 718 31.29 28.14 44.20
N MET A 719 30.60 29.23 44.51
CA MET A 719 30.95 30.58 44.07
C MET A 719 31.76 31.35 45.12
N ASP A 720 32.51 32.36 44.65
CA ASP A 720 33.21 33.34 45.47
C ASP A 720 32.30 34.53 45.85
N GLY A 721 32.82 35.47 46.65
CA GLY A 721 32.08 36.67 47.09
C GLY A 721 31.79 37.70 45.99
N VAL A 722 32.13 37.42 44.74
CA VAL A 722 31.90 38.26 43.55
C VAL A 722 31.02 37.51 42.52
N GLY A 723 30.75 36.22 42.71
CA GLY A 723 29.92 35.38 41.85
C GLY A 723 30.67 34.55 40.81
N ASN A 724 32.00 34.42 40.91
CA ASN A 724 32.79 33.52 40.06
C ASN A 724 32.93 32.15 40.71
N ILE A 725 33.27 31.11 39.93
CA ILE A 725 33.65 29.80 40.46
C ILE A 725 34.86 29.95 41.39
N LYS A 726 34.81 29.37 42.60
CA LYS A 726 35.92 29.39 43.57
C LYS A 726 37.21 28.86 42.94
N ALA A 727 38.31 29.60 43.09
CA ALA A 727 39.61 29.23 42.52
C ALA A 727 40.16 27.86 42.95
N SER A 728 39.68 27.29 44.07
CA SER A 728 39.99 25.92 44.52
C SER A 728 39.42 24.83 43.61
N LEU A 729 38.41 25.15 42.79
CA LEU A 729 37.74 24.22 41.87
C LEU A 729 38.32 24.31 40.44
N ASN A 730 39.27 25.20 40.17
CA ASN A 730 39.84 25.42 38.83
C ASN A 730 40.57 24.20 38.23
N GLN A 731 40.80 23.14 39.01
CA GLN A 731 41.40 21.87 38.57
C GLN A 731 40.45 20.67 38.72
N ASP A 732 39.22 20.86 39.20
CA ASP A 732 38.19 19.82 39.21
C ASP A 732 37.53 19.73 37.83
N TYR A 733 38.24 19.16 36.86
CA TYR A 733 37.73 19.05 35.49
C TYR A 733 36.49 18.14 35.38
N LYS A 734 36.28 17.17 36.30
CA LYS A 734 35.07 16.31 36.32
C LYS A 734 33.84 17.11 36.78
N GLY A 735 33.99 17.92 37.83
CA GLY A 735 32.95 18.82 38.33
C GLY A 735 32.69 20.01 37.41
N LEU A 736 33.72 20.67 36.89
CA LEU A 736 33.59 21.76 35.92
C LEU A 736 32.87 21.31 34.64
N LEU A 737 33.15 20.10 34.14
CA LEU A 737 32.45 19.53 32.99
C LEU A 737 30.95 19.35 33.27
N ASN A 738 30.61 18.79 34.43
CA ASN A 738 29.19 18.57 34.75
C ASN A 738 28.47 19.86 35.13
N LEU A 739 29.16 20.86 35.69
CA LEU A 739 28.62 22.21 35.89
C LEU A 739 28.33 22.88 34.54
N TYR A 740 29.24 22.76 33.58
CA TYR A 740 29.04 23.24 32.21
C TYR A 740 27.83 22.55 31.56
N GLU A 741 27.72 21.23 31.61
CA GLU A 741 26.57 20.51 31.06
C GLU A 741 25.26 20.84 31.78
N ALA A 742 25.27 20.89 33.12
CA ALA A 742 24.14 21.31 33.94
C ALA A 742 23.65 22.72 33.57
N SER A 743 24.58 23.64 33.24
CA SER A 743 24.23 25.02 32.93
C SER A 743 23.38 25.17 31.67
N TYR A 744 23.40 24.26 30.70
CA TYR A 744 22.52 24.34 29.51
C TYR A 744 21.05 24.03 29.80
N HIS A 745 20.73 23.55 31.01
CA HIS A 745 19.37 23.45 31.51
C HIS A 745 18.87 24.74 32.18
N LEU A 746 19.59 25.88 32.08
CA LEU A 746 19.17 27.15 32.68
C LEU A 746 17.86 27.70 32.08
N LEU A 747 17.13 28.45 32.90
CA LEU A 747 15.92 29.18 32.54
C LEU A 747 16.23 30.68 32.33
N GLU A 748 15.27 31.44 31.78
CA GLU A 748 15.44 32.88 31.62
C GLU A 748 15.55 33.58 33.00
N GLY A 749 16.56 34.44 33.16
CA GLY A 749 16.89 35.10 34.43
C GLY A 749 17.91 34.39 35.34
N GLU A 750 18.34 33.17 35.01
CA GLU A 750 19.31 32.41 35.83
C GLU A 750 20.78 32.80 35.60
N THR A 751 21.10 34.04 35.98
CA THR A 751 22.42 34.66 35.81
C THR A 751 23.57 33.96 36.51
N MET A 752 23.33 33.14 37.55
CA MET A 752 24.40 32.36 38.17
C MET A 752 24.87 31.23 37.25
N LEU A 753 23.94 30.54 36.58
CA LEU A 753 24.24 29.50 35.61
C LEU A 753 24.84 30.08 34.33
N GLU A 754 24.33 31.23 33.88
CA GLU A 754 24.89 32.00 32.75
C GLU A 754 26.39 32.29 32.96
N ASN A 755 26.75 32.85 34.12
CA ASN A 755 28.14 33.15 34.47
C ASN A 755 28.98 31.88 34.69
N ALA A 756 28.42 30.88 35.38
CA ALA A 756 29.09 29.60 35.63
C ALA A 756 29.45 28.88 34.32
N ARG A 757 28.56 28.91 33.33
CA ARG A 757 28.75 28.36 31.98
C ARG A 757 29.97 28.96 31.30
N GLU A 758 30.07 30.29 31.28
CA GLU A 758 31.21 30.99 30.70
C GLU A 758 32.54 30.65 31.41
N VAL A 759 32.55 30.69 32.75
CA VAL A 759 33.78 30.44 33.53
C VAL A 759 34.22 28.97 33.42
N ALA A 760 33.28 28.02 33.50
CA ALA A 760 33.57 26.61 33.28
C ALA A 760 34.11 26.36 31.87
N ALA A 761 33.50 26.92 30.82
CA ALA A 761 34.01 26.80 29.45
C ALA A 761 35.42 27.38 29.27
N LYS A 762 35.75 28.47 29.98
CA LYS A 762 37.10 29.09 29.98
C LYS A 762 38.13 28.24 30.73
N LEU A 763 37.75 27.51 31.77
CA LEU A 763 38.61 26.60 32.54
C LEU A 763 38.79 25.23 31.85
N LEU A 764 37.72 24.68 31.26
CA LEU A 764 37.74 23.40 30.55
C LEU A 764 38.68 23.42 29.33
N LYS A 765 38.81 24.57 28.65
CA LYS A 765 39.81 24.83 27.60
C LYS A 765 41.27 24.81 28.08
N GLN A 766 41.51 24.64 29.39
CA GLN A 766 42.82 24.52 30.01
C GLN A 766 43.07 23.10 30.56
N CYS A 767 42.26 22.11 30.18
CA CYS A 767 42.48 20.71 30.55
C CYS A 767 43.81 20.19 29.98
N PRO A 768 44.71 19.60 30.79
CA PRO A 768 46.07 19.23 30.37
C PRO A 768 46.12 17.97 29.49
N GLU A 769 47.19 17.82 28.70
CA GLU A 769 47.27 16.83 27.61
C GLU A 769 47.84 15.44 27.98
N GLU A 770 48.47 15.25 29.15
CA GLU A 770 49.09 14.00 29.62
C GLU A 770 48.68 13.72 31.08
N ASN A 771 48.63 12.50 31.64
CA ASN A 771 48.99 11.14 31.18
C ASN A 771 47.80 10.32 30.62
N ASN A 772 48.07 9.07 30.19
CA ASN A 772 47.11 8.03 29.79
C ASN A 772 45.85 7.87 30.65
N ASP A 773 45.87 8.24 31.93
CA ASP A 773 44.71 8.10 32.83
C ASP A 773 43.61 9.13 32.56
N ASN A 774 43.95 10.32 32.05
CA ASN A 774 43.00 11.42 31.81
C ASN A 774 42.36 11.42 30.41
N GLN A 775 42.74 10.49 29.52
CA GLN A 775 42.29 10.48 28.12
C GLN A 775 40.75 10.43 27.99
N TYR A 776 40.07 9.62 28.82
CA TYR A 776 38.61 9.52 28.83
C TYR A 776 37.94 10.86 29.18
N LEU A 777 38.42 11.54 30.22
CA LEU A 777 37.89 12.85 30.62
C LEU A 777 38.17 13.92 29.56
N ARG A 778 39.35 13.91 28.95
CA ARG A 778 39.68 14.82 27.84
C ARG A 778 38.69 14.68 26.68
N MET A 779 38.41 13.45 26.24
CA MET A 779 37.44 13.20 25.16
C MET A 779 36.04 13.72 25.50
N LEU A 780 35.61 13.59 26.76
CA LEU A 780 34.34 14.17 27.22
C LEU A 780 34.34 15.70 27.20
N VAL A 781 35.44 16.34 27.59
CA VAL A 781 35.59 17.80 27.60
C VAL A 781 35.63 18.39 26.19
N GLU A 782 36.37 17.78 25.27
CA GLU A 782 36.45 18.23 23.87
C GLU A 782 35.08 18.13 23.18
N HIS A 783 34.35 17.03 23.42
CA HIS A 783 32.99 16.83 22.91
C HIS A 783 31.96 17.80 23.51
N ALA A 784 31.97 18.03 24.83
CA ALA A 784 31.06 18.99 25.46
C ALA A 784 31.29 20.44 24.99
N LEU A 785 32.55 20.82 24.73
CA LEU A 785 32.92 22.14 24.22
C LEU A 785 32.60 22.35 22.72
N GLU A 786 32.40 21.27 21.96
CA GLU A 786 31.90 21.31 20.58
C GLU A 786 30.37 21.57 20.56
N LEU A 787 29.62 20.76 21.31
CA LEU A 787 28.17 20.88 21.49
C LEU A 787 27.79 20.21 22.84
N PRO A 788 27.01 20.84 23.72
CA PRO A 788 26.67 20.27 25.03
C PRO A 788 25.70 19.10 24.91
N LEU A 789 25.76 18.17 25.87
CA LEU A 789 24.94 16.96 25.93
C LEU A 789 23.43 17.25 25.82
N HIS A 790 22.93 18.33 26.43
CA HIS A 790 21.51 18.71 26.34
C HIS A 790 21.06 19.09 24.91
N TRP A 791 21.98 19.51 24.05
CA TRP A 791 21.72 19.86 22.64
C TRP A 791 22.11 18.73 21.65
N ARG A 792 22.61 17.59 22.13
CA ARG A 792 22.92 16.41 21.29
C ARG A 792 21.72 15.47 21.19
N ILE A 793 21.55 14.85 20.02
CA ILE A 793 20.55 13.78 19.82
C ILE A 793 20.99 12.54 20.63
N PRO A 794 20.14 11.98 21.52
CA PRO A 794 20.52 10.85 22.38
C PRO A 794 21.05 9.63 21.62
N ARG A 795 20.53 9.34 20.42
CA ARG A 795 20.95 8.18 19.62
C ARG A 795 22.31 8.34 18.93
N PHE A 796 22.73 9.57 18.64
CA PHE A 796 24.08 9.87 18.13
C PHE A 796 25.10 9.94 19.27
N GLU A 797 24.72 10.53 20.40
CA GLU A 797 25.51 10.44 21.64
C GLU A 797 25.77 8.98 21.99
N ALA A 798 24.76 8.11 21.94
CA ALA A 798 24.92 6.67 22.18
C ALA A 798 25.97 6.01 21.27
N ARG A 799 26.01 6.34 19.96
CA ARG A 799 27.02 5.77 19.06
C ARG A 799 28.42 6.19 19.49
N TRP A 800 28.63 7.48 19.73
CA TRP A 800 29.93 8.02 20.14
C TRP A 800 30.34 7.51 21.52
N PHE A 801 29.43 7.57 22.50
CA PHE A 801 29.70 7.25 23.89
C PHE A 801 29.96 5.76 24.11
N ILE A 802 29.43 4.83 23.28
CA ILE A 802 29.86 3.42 23.31
C ILE A 802 31.39 3.30 23.07
N ASP A 803 31.93 3.98 22.05
CA ASP A 803 33.36 3.94 21.71
C ASP A 803 34.25 4.70 22.72
N VAL A 804 33.65 5.54 23.57
CA VAL A 804 34.35 6.28 24.63
C VAL A 804 34.26 5.54 25.97
N TYR A 805 33.11 4.96 26.30
CA TYR A 805 32.90 4.13 27.47
C TYR A 805 33.68 2.81 27.38
N GLU A 806 33.89 2.23 26.20
CA GLU A 806 34.83 1.12 26.01
C GLU A 806 36.26 1.49 26.46
N LYS A 807 36.68 2.75 26.32
CA LYS A 807 38.01 3.23 26.74
C LYS A 807 38.08 3.55 28.24
N ASN A 808 36.94 3.64 28.94
CA ASN A 808 36.92 3.80 30.38
C ASN A 808 37.52 2.56 31.08
N LYS A 809 38.32 2.79 32.13
CA LYS A 809 38.89 1.74 33.00
C LYS A 809 37.87 1.22 34.00
N GLU A 810 36.91 2.07 34.39
CA GLU A 810 35.85 1.81 35.37
C GLU A 810 34.54 1.33 34.71
N LYS A 811 34.57 0.99 33.40
CA LYS A 811 33.37 0.54 32.69
C LYS A 811 32.80 -0.74 33.30
N ASN A 812 31.47 -0.78 33.39
CA ASN A 812 30.73 -2.01 33.62
C ASN A 812 30.58 -2.78 32.28
N PRO A 813 31.14 -4.00 32.15
CA PRO A 813 31.12 -4.75 30.89
C PRO A 813 29.71 -5.24 30.50
N ILE A 814 28.83 -5.48 31.48
CA ILE A 814 27.44 -5.92 31.25
C ILE A 814 26.64 -4.80 30.57
N ILE A 815 26.84 -3.55 31.02
CA ILE A 815 26.18 -2.39 30.42
C ILE A 815 26.75 -2.10 29.02
N LEU A 816 28.06 -2.26 28.80
CA LEU A 816 28.67 -2.09 27.48
C LEU A 816 28.22 -3.18 26.48
N GLU A 817 28.19 -4.45 26.88
CA GLU A 817 27.68 -5.54 26.03
C GLU A 817 26.21 -5.30 25.67
N LEU A 818 25.40 -4.85 26.64
CA LEU A 818 24.01 -4.48 26.41
C LEU A 818 23.88 -3.31 25.42
N ALA A 819 24.67 -2.25 25.59
CA ALA A 819 24.63 -1.08 24.71
C ALA A 819 24.98 -1.45 23.27
N ILE A 820 25.99 -2.30 23.05
CA ILE A 820 26.40 -2.76 21.72
C ILE A 820 25.32 -3.65 21.09
N LEU A 821 24.78 -4.62 21.84
CA LEU A 821 23.70 -5.49 21.37
C LEU A 821 22.43 -4.71 21.01
N ASP A 822 22.00 -3.81 21.90
CA ASP A 822 20.81 -2.99 21.69
C ASP A 822 21.00 -2.01 20.53
N TYR A 823 22.18 -1.41 20.40
CA TYR A 823 22.48 -0.53 19.27
C TYR A 823 22.31 -1.28 17.93
N ASN A 824 22.83 -2.50 17.82
CA ASN A 824 22.73 -3.32 16.61
C ASN A 824 21.31 -3.85 16.34
N ILE A 825 20.56 -4.23 17.38
CA ILE A 825 19.14 -4.62 17.26
C ILE A 825 18.30 -3.42 16.76
N MET A 826 18.51 -2.24 17.32
CA MET A 826 17.87 -1.00 16.91
C MET A 826 18.24 -0.58 15.47
N GLN A 827 19.51 -0.75 15.07
CA GLN A 827 19.93 -0.54 13.68
C GLN A 827 19.17 -1.46 12.71
N SER A 828 18.99 -2.74 13.06
CA SER A 828 18.19 -3.67 12.26
C SER A 828 16.70 -3.27 12.18
N ILE A 829 16.13 -2.67 13.23
CA ILE A 829 14.75 -2.12 13.19
C ILE A 829 14.69 -0.90 12.26
N TYR A 830 15.69 -0.02 12.31
CA TYR A 830 15.78 1.12 11.38
C TYR A 830 15.96 0.66 9.93
N GLN A 831 16.69 -0.44 9.66
CA GLN A 831 16.79 -1.05 8.34
C GLN A 831 15.43 -1.58 7.83
N ASP A 832 14.58 -2.16 8.69
CA ASP A 832 13.20 -2.53 8.33
C ASP A 832 12.34 -1.30 7.98
N ASP A 833 12.39 -0.24 8.78
CA ASP A 833 11.65 0.99 8.52
C ASP A 833 12.13 1.70 7.22
N LEU A 834 13.44 1.69 6.96
CA LEU A 834 14.07 2.27 5.78
C LEU A 834 13.76 1.49 4.49
N ARG A 835 13.72 0.16 4.54
CA ARG A 835 13.29 -0.66 3.39
C ARG A 835 11.82 -0.40 3.04
N TYR A 836 10.96 -0.17 4.03
CA TYR A 836 9.57 0.19 3.79
C TYR A 836 9.43 1.54 3.07
N VAL A 837 10.09 2.61 3.56
CA VAL A 837 9.97 3.94 2.95
C VAL A 837 10.69 4.06 1.60
N SER A 838 11.79 3.34 1.37
CA SER A 838 12.45 3.30 0.05
C SER A 838 11.68 2.48 -0.99
N ALA A 839 10.87 1.49 -0.59
CA ALA A 839 9.93 0.86 -1.50
C ALA A 839 8.86 1.86 -1.96
N TRP A 840 8.18 2.51 -1.01
CA TRP A 840 7.21 3.58 -1.28
C TRP A 840 7.76 4.68 -2.19
N TRP A 841 8.98 5.15 -1.94
CA TRP A 841 9.60 6.22 -2.75
C TRP A 841 9.84 5.79 -4.20
N LYS A 842 10.33 4.57 -4.44
CA LYS A 842 10.55 3.99 -5.78
C LYS A 842 9.25 3.68 -6.55
N GLU A 843 8.14 3.48 -5.84
CA GLU A 843 6.80 3.32 -6.41
C GLU A 843 6.16 4.68 -6.72
N LEU A 844 6.34 5.68 -5.84
CA LEU A 844 5.89 7.05 -6.04
C LEU A 844 6.58 7.72 -7.23
N GLY A 845 7.90 7.48 -7.41
CA GLY A 845 8.64 7.81 -8.63
C GLY A 845 8.89 9.30 -8.85
N LEU A 846 8.86 10.12 -7.79
CA LEU A 846 9.14 11.56 -7.88
C LEU A 846 10.60 11.85 -8.25
N ASP A 847 11.54 10.98 -7.88
CA ASP A 847 12.96 11.02 -8.28
C ASP A 847 13.14 11.28 -9.79
N LYS A 848 12.29 10.69 -10.64
CA LYS A 848 12.38 10.82 -12.11
C LYS A 848 11.38 11.80 -12.73
N ARG A 849 10.30 12.13 -12.03
CA ARG A 849 9.27 13.07 -12.50
C ARG A 849 9.46 14.50 -11.96
N MET A 850 10.31 14.67 -10.96
CA MET A 850 10.65 15.94 -10.28
C MET A 850 12.17 16.14 -10.21
N SER A 851 12.90 15.88 -11.30
CA SER A 851 14.37 15.93 -11.35
C SER A 851 14.99 17.33 -11.12
N PHE A 852 14.16 18.35 -10.83
CA PHE A 852 14.58 19.66 -10.35
C PHE A 852 14.69 19.77 -8.82
N ALA A 853 14.16 18.79 -8.09
CA ALA A 853 14.04 18.77 -6.64
C ALA A 853 14.99 17.76 -5.97
N ARG A 854 15.23 17.93 -4.68
CA ARG A 854 16.15 17.16 -3.84
C ARG A 854 15.63 15.73 -3.58
N ASP A 855 16.34 14.74 -4.11
CA ASP A 855 16.18 13.33 -3.71
C ASP A 855 17.04 13.02 -2.47
N ARG A 856 16.45 13.18 -1.27
CA ARG A 856 17.14 13.10 0.04
C ARG A 856 16.43 12.17 1.01
N LEU A 857 16.02 10.99 0.55
CA LEU A 857 15.25 10.04 1.36
C LEU A 857 16.01 9.60 2.63
N MET A 858 17.33 9.42 2.55
CA MET A 858 18.15 8.95 3.67
C MET A 858 18.29 9.99 4.77
N GLU A 859 18.36 11.26 4.40
CA GLU A 859 18.51 12.42 5.26
C GLU A 859 17.15 12.74 5.91
N ASN A 860 16.05 12.60 5.16
CA ASN A 860 14.68 12.62 5.68
C ASN A 860 14.39 11.47 6.66
N PHE A 861 14.95 10.28 6.42
CA PHE A 861 14.88 9.15 7.35
C PHE A 861 15.76 9.37 8.59
N LEU A 862 16.95 9.96 8.42
CA LEU A 862 17.86 10.35 9.51
C LEU A 862 17.20 11.35 10.46
N TRP A 863 16.53 12.38 9.91
CA TRP A 863 15.73 13.34 10.67
C TRP A 863 14.64 12.63 11.49
N SER A 864 13.91 11.71 10.84
CA SER A 864 12.81 10.95 11.45
C SER A 864 13.27 10.01 12.57
N VAL A 865 14.43 9.36 12.42
CA VAL A 865 15.04 8.51 13.47
C VAL A 865 15.59 9.35 14.62
N GLY A 866 16.21 10.50 14.34
CA GLY A 866 16.71 11.41 15.37
C GLY A 866 15.60 11.92 16.29
N MET A 867 14.40 12.16 15.74
CA MET A 867 13.19 12.52 16.50
C MET A 867 12.50 11.33 17.17
N ILE A 868 12.32 10.21 16.47
CA ILE A 868 11.45 9.10 16.89
C ILE A 868 12.31 7.85 17.16
N ILE A 869 13.08 7.91 18.25
CA ILE A 869 14.13 6.93 18.58
C ILE A 869 13.56 5.55 18.98
N SER A 870 12.43 5.50 19.72
CA SER A 870 11.89 4.29 20.37
C SER A 870 11.62 3.11 19.41
N PRO A 871 12.02 1.85 19.74
CA PRO A 871 11.80 0.69 18.86
C PRO A 871 10.36 0.51 18.41
N GLN A 872 9.41 0.68 19.34
CA GLN A 872 7.97 0.48 19.14
C GLN A 872 7.37 1.43 18.09
N SER A 873 8.02 2.57 17.83
CA SER A 873 7.47 3.69 17.04
C SER A 873 7.81 3.64 15.55
N GLY A 874 8.06 2.45 14.98
CA GLY A 874 8.45 2.28 13.56
C GLY A 874 7.42 2.84 12.56
N LYS A 875 6.12 2.69 12.83
CA LYS A 875 5.05 3.35 12.03
C LYS A 875 5.22 4.87 12.02
N GLY A 876 5.55 5.46 13.17
CA GLY A 876 5.84 6.88 13.31
C GLY A 876 7.01 7.34 12.45
N ARG A 877 8.16 6.66 12.52
CA ARG A 877 9.33 6.95 11.66
C ARG A 877 8.99 6.89 10.18
N ARG A 878 8.23 5.86 9.74
CA ARG A 878 7.83 5.69 8.34
C ARG A 878 6.95 6.86 7.86
N ILE A 879 5.93 7.21 8.63
CA ILE A 879 5.04 8.35 8.36
C ILE A 879 5.84 9.66 8.32
N GLN A 880 6.70 9.91 9.31
CA GLN A 880 7.51 11.12 9.37
C GLN A 880 8.46 11.22 8.17
N THR A 881 9.04 10.11 7.72
CA THR A 881 9.92 10.10 6.54
C THR A 881 9.14 10.37 5.25
N LYS A 882 7.93 9.79 5.09
CA LYS A 882 7.02 10.12 3.96
C LYS A 882 6.74 11.63 3.94
N VAL A 883 6.39 12.19 5.10
CA VAL A 883 6.05 13.62 5.27
C VAL A 883 7.24 14.53 4.96
N ASN A 884 8.41 14.28 5.56
CA ASN A 884 9.59 15.13 5.35
C ASN A 884 10.07 15.08 3.87
N SER A 885 9.95 13.93 3.21
CA SER A 885 10.24 13.80 1.77
C SER A 885 9.26 14.62 0.91
N LEU A 886 7.96 14.63 1.25
CA LEU A 886 6.97 15.47 0.58
C LEU A 886 7.19 16.98 0.84
N ILE A 887 7.57 17.36 2.07
CA ILE A 887 7.97 18.73 2.41
C ILE A 887 9.14 19.16 1.52
N THR A 888 10.18 18.32 1.38
CA THR A 888 11.37 18.59 0.56
C THR A 888 11.02 18.87 -0.90
N ILE A 889 10.17 18.05 -1.53
CA ILE A 889 9.74 18.26 -2.92
C ILE A 889 8.88 19.52 -3.07
N ILE A 890 8.03 19.83 -2.09
CA ILE A 890 7.16 21.02 -2.14
C ILE A 890 7.98 22.30 -1.94
N ASP A 891 8.97 22.30 -1.05
CA ASP A 891 9.94 23.39 -0.86
C ASP A 891 10.58 23.77 -2.22
N ASP A 892 11.16 22.79 -2.92
CA ASP A 892 11.75 22.96 -4.27
C ASP A 892 10.77 23.37 -5.38
N VAL A 893 9.48 23.12 -5.19
CA VAL A 893 8.44 23.66 -6.09
C VAL A 893 8.29 25.18 -5.87
N TYR A 894 8.34 25.66 -4.63
CA TYR A 894 8.17 27.09 -4.29
C TYR A 894 9.44 27.93 -4.50
N ASP A 895 10.59 27.54 -3.94
CA ASP A 895 11.80 28.37 -4.01
C ASP A 895 12.50 28.28 -5.38
N VAL A 896 12.67 27.07 -5.94
CA VAL A 896 13.35 26.84 -7.22
C VAL A 896 12.41 26.92 -8.44
N TYR A 897 11.45 26.01 -8.60
CA TYR A 897 10.97 25.66 -9.95
C TYR A 897 9.68 26.37 -10.42
N GLY A 898 8.77 26.67 -9.51
CA GLY A 898 7.47 27.27 -9.81
C GLY A 898 7.53 28.75 -10.17
N THR A 899 6.66 29.19 -11.08
CA THR A 899 6.37 30.62 -11.31
C THR A 899 5.29 31.09 -10.34
N LEU A 900 5.27 32.38 -9.99
CA LEU A 900 4.34 32.91 -8.98
C LEU A 900 2.85 32.59 -9.30
N ASP A 901 2.44 32.74 -10.57
CA ASP A 901 1.10 32.37 -11.08
C ASP A 901 0.74 30.89 -10.89
N GLU A 902 1.73 29.99 -10.92
CA GLU A 902 1.54 28.56 -10.69
C GLU A 902 1.48 28.26 -9.19
N LEU A 903 2.33 28.92 -8.40
CA LEU A 903 2.38 28.78 -6.94
C LEU A 903 1.08 29.24 -6.29
N GLU A 904 0.54 30.40 -6.67
CA GLU A 904 -0.77 30.85 -6.15
C GLU A 904 -1.89 29.84 -6.44
N ARG A 905 -1.87 29.16 -7.60
CA ARG A 905 -2.84 28.10 -7.92
C ARG A 905 -2.58 26.82 -7.12
N PHE A 906 -1.32 26.46 -6.89
CA PHE A 906 -0.97 25.31 -6.06
C PHE A 906 -1.42 25.51 -4.61
N THR A 907 -1.21 26.72 -4.05
CA THR A 907 -1.76 27.12 -2.76
C THR A 907 -3.29 27.07 -2.76
N GLU A 908 -3.98 27.64 -3.78
CA GLU A 908 -5.46 27.59 -3.89
C GLU A 908 -6.00 26.14 -3.87
N VAL A 909 -5.31 25.21 -4.54
CA VAL A 909 -5.73 23.80 -4.61
C VAL A 909 -5.47 23.08 -3.27
N VAL A 910 -4.37 23.37 -2.57
CA VAL A 910 -4.12 22.85 -1.21
C VAL A 910 -5.12 23.41 -0.19
N GLU A 911 -5.45 24.71 -0.25
CA GLU A 911 -6.44 25.35 0.64
C GLU A 911 -7.85 24.76 0.47
N ARG A 912 -8.24 24.44 -0.77
CA ARG A 912 -9.52 23.77 -1.08
C ARG A 912 -9.52 22.29 -0.70
N TRP A 913 -8.33 21.67 -0.69
CA TRP A 913 -8.12 20.22 -0.59
C TRP A 913 -9.05 19.40 -1.52
N ASP A 914 -9.25 19.91 -2.74
CA ASP A 914 -10.15 19.33 -3.75
C ASP A 914 -9.35 18.73 -4.91
N ILE A 915 -9.39 17.40 -5.04
CA ILE A 915 -8.72 16.68 -6.13
C ILE A 915 -9.26 17.06 -7.52
N ASN A 916 -10.49 17.58 -7.62
CA ASN A 916 -11.07 18.04 -8.89
C ASN A 916 -10.49 19.39 -9.35
N ALA A 917 -9.92 20.19 -8.43
CA ALA A 917 -9.40 21.53 -8.72
C ALA A 917 -8.04 21.52 -9.46
N ILE A 918 -7.34 20.38 -9.49
CA ILE A 918 -6.00 20.22 -10.10
C ILE A 918 -5.94 20.55 -11.60
N GLN A 919 -7.08 20.62 -12.30
CA GLN A 919 -7.11 20.84 -13.76
C GLN A 919 -6.49 22.17 -14.21
N LYS A 920 -6.38 23.15 -13.30
CA LYS A 920 -5.72 24.44 -13.54
C LYS A 920 -4.19 24.41 -13.41
N LEU A 921 -3.62 23.31 -12.90
CA LEU A 921 -2.20 23.15 -12.60
C LEU A 921 -1.42 22.55 -13.78
N PRO A 922 -0.13 22.89 -13.97
CA PRO A 922 0.75 22.19 -14.91
C PRO A 922 0.98 20.73 -14.47
N ASN A 923 1.30 19.85 -15.42
CA ASN A 923 1.37 18.40 -15.16
C ASN A 923 2.30 17.99 -14.00
N TYR A 924 3.45 18.65 -13.82
CA TYR A 924 4.31 18.38 -12.67
C TYR A 924 3.59 18.71 -11.36
N MET A 925 2.95 19.88 -11.23
CA MET A 925 2.14 20.21 -10.04
C MET A 925 0.95 19.27 -9.82
N LYS A 926 0.32 18.74 -10.88
CA LYS A 926 -0.68 17.67 -10.73
C LYS A 926 -0.06 16.43 -10.06
N ILE A 927 1.12 15.99 -10.52
CA ILE A 927 1.86 14.86 -9.93
C ILE A 927 2.26 15.14 -8.49
N CYS A 928 2.79 16.32 -8.17
CA CYS A 928 3.14 16.74 -6.82
C CYS A 928 1.92 16.74 -5.89
N TYR A 929 0.83 17.38 -6.31
CA TYR A 929 -0.39 17.45 -5.51
C TYR A 929 -1.02 16.07 -5.32
N HIS A 930 -1.11 15.22 -6.34
CA HIS A 930 -1.58 13.84 -6.15
C HIS A 930 -0.72 13.04 -5.17
N ALA A 931 0.61 13.17 -5.25
CA ALA A 931 1.53 12.47 -4.35
C ALA A 931 1.35 12.92 -2.88
N LEU A 932 1.20 14.22 -2.65
CA LEU A 932 0.82 14.79 -1.36
C LEU A 932 -0.56 14.27 -0.92
N TYR A 933 -1.59 14.53 -1.72
CA TYR A 933 -2.98 14.26 -1.44
C TYR A 933 -3.23 12.78 -1.10
N ASN A 934 -2.77 11.87 -1.94
CA ASN A 934 -2.93 10.43 -1.71
C ASN A 934 -2.20 9.99 -0.43
N SER A 935 -0.96 10.45 -0.19
CA SER A 935 -0.19 10.09 1.01
C SER A 935 -0.83 10.62 2.31
N ILE A 936 -1.41 11.82 2.30
CA ILE A 936 -2.05 12.40 3.48
C ILE A 936 -3.42 11.75 3.76
N ASN A 937 -4.21 11.48 2.71
CA ASN A 937 -5.47 10.76 2.85
C ASN A 937 -5.26 9.29 3.25
N GLU A 938 -4.13 8.66 2.88
CA GLU A 938 -3.68 7.36 3.40
C GLU A 938 -3.47 7.43 4.92
N MET A 939 -2.64 8.37 5.41
CA MET A 939 -2.33 8.54 6.84
C MET A 939 -3.56 8.91 7.69
N ALA A 940 -4.46 9.73 7.15
CA ALA A 940 -5.71 10.08 7.82
C ALA A 940 -6.65 8.88 7.93
N PHE A 941 -6.83 8.11 6.84
CA PHE A 941 -7.60 6.86 6.85
C PHE A 941 -7.04 5.85 7.85
N ASP A 942 -5.71 5.71 7.91
CA ASP A 942 -5.03 4.82 8.85
C ASP A 942 -5.33 5.19 10.32
N THR A 943 -5.34 6.49 10.62
CA THR A 943 -5.65 7.01 11.96
C THR A 943 -7.13 6.82 12.30
N LEU A 944 -8.04 7.06 11.35
CA LEU A 944 -9.48 6.82 11.49
C LEU A 944 -9.78 5.33 11.72
N LYS A 945 -9.09 4.44 11.00
CA LYS A 945 -9.21 2.98 11.10
C LYS A 945 -8.71 2.43 12.44
N GLU A 946 -7.64 2.99 12.99
CA GLU A 946 -7.02 2.51 14.24
C GLU A 946 -7.59 3.14 15.51
N GLN A 947 -7.96 4.42 15.47
CA GLN A 947 -8.35 5.19 16.66
C GLN A 947 -9.80 5.73 16.60
N GLY A 948 -10.48 5.63 15.46
CA GLY A 948 -11.85 6.15 15.28
C GLY A 948 -11.94 7.68 15.17
N ILE A 949 -10.80 8.37 15.11
CA ILE A 949 -10.67 9.83 15.03
C ILE A 949 -10.34 10.22 13.59
N ASP A 950 -11.15 11.09 13.00
CA ASP A 950 -10.83 11.71 11.72
C ASP A 950 -9.87 12.90 11.95
N VAL A 951 -8.66 12.77 11.44
CA VAL A 951 -7.60 13.78 11.53
C VAL A 951 -7.35 14.51 10.21
N LEU A 952 -8.12 14.23 9.15
CA LEU A 952 -7.89 14.86 7.85
C LEU A 952 -7.99 16.39 7.92
N PRO A 953 -9.02 17.02 8.54
CA PRO A 953 -9.12 18.49 8.58
C PRO A 953 -7.91 19.16 9.28
N PHE A 954 -7.40 18.51 10.33
CA PHE A 954 -6.20 18.94 11.04
C PHE A 954 -4.96 18.90 10.13
N LEU A 955 -4.75 17.79 9.42
CA LEU A 955 -3.61 17.62 8.51
C LEU A 955 -3.68 18.59 7.31
N VAL A 956 -4.87 18.80 6.74
CA VAL A 956 -5.11 19.79 5.68
C VAL A 956 -4.74 21.19 6.15
N LYS A 957 -5.13 21.56 7.38
CA LYS A 957 -4.83 22.88 7.95
C LYS A 957 -3.33 23.10 8.16
N LEU A 958 -2.57 22.07 8.55
CA LEU A 958 -1.11 22.14 8.66
C LEU A 958 -0.44 22.38 7.30
N TRP A 959 -0.80 21.60 6.27
CA TRP A 959 -0.24 21.78 4.92
C TRP A 959 -0.66 23.10 4.26
N THR A 960 -1.89 23.57 4.53
CA THR A 960 -2.40 24.88 4.13
C THR A 960 -1.58 26.03 4.73
N ASN A 961 -1.27 25.95 6.03
CA ASN A 961 -0.45 26.97 6.71
C ASN A 961 0.98 27.00 6.14
N LEU A 962 1.58 25.83 5.87
CA LEU A 962 2.92 25.72 5.26
C LEU A 962 2.95 26.29 3.84
N CYS A 963 2.00 25.89 2.97
CA CYS A 963 1.93 26.37 1.59
C CYS A 963 1.71 27.89 1.49
N ASN A 964 0.90 28.47 2.38
CA ASN A 964 0.76 29.92 2.48
C ASN A 964 2.06 30.60 2.93
N SER A 965 2.79 29.99 3.87
CA SER A 965 4.06 30.52 4.36
C SER A 965 5.16 30.50 3.28
N TYR A 966 5.26 29.43 2.48
CA TYR A 966 6.09 29.40 1.28
C TYR A 966 5.65 30.41 0.23
N LEU A 967 4.34 30.63 0.04
CA LEU A 967 3.84 31.63 -0.91
C LEU A 967 4.23 33.06 -0.51
N VAL A 968 4.33 33.36 0.78
CA VAL A 968 4.84 34.66 1.28
C VAL A 968 6.32 34.84 0.92
N GLU A 969 7.16 33.83 1.16
CA GLU A 969 8.60 33.88 0.83
C GLU A 969 8.83 33.94 -0.69
N ALA A 970 8.07 33.18 -1.49
CA ALA A 970 8.07 33.29 -2.94
C ALA A 970 7.65 34.70 -3.42
N LYS A 971 6.67 35.34 -2.77
CA LYS A 971 6.26 36.72 -3.09
C LYS A 971 7.33 37.74 -2.71
N TRP A 972 8.03 37.57 -1.60
CA TRP A 972 9.20 38.40 -1.25
C TRP A 972 10.30 38.26 -2.30
N TYR A 973 10.66 37.04 -2.69
CA TYR A 973 11.63 36.77 -3.75
C TYR A 973 11.24 37.41 -5.10
N TYR A 974 10.05 37.11 -5.62
CA TYR A 974 9.59 37.60 -6.93
C TYR A 974 9.39 39.12 -6.99
N THR A 975 9.27 39.81 -5.85
CA THR A 975 9.21 41.28 -5.77
C THR A 975 10.55 41.94 -5.43
N GLY A 976 11.58 41.16 -5.06
CA GLY A 976 12.86 41.68 -4.56
C GLY A 976 12.76 42.34 -3.19
N TYR A 977 11.74 42.01 -2.40
CA TYR A 977 11.53 42.56 -1.06
C TYR A 977 12.46 41.89 -0.03
N THR A 978 13.07 42.71 0.84
CA THR A 978 13.84 42.23 1.99
C THR A 978 13.08 42.59 3.27
N PRO A 979 12.48 41.62 3.98
CA PRO A 979 11.79 41.88 5.25
C PRO A 979 12.74 42.32 6.36
N THR A 980 12.18 42.86 7.45
CA THR A 980 12.93 42.99 8.72
C THR A 980 13.18 41.62 9.34
N LEU A 981 14.10 41.49 10.30
CA LEU A 981 14.32 40.22 10.98
C LEU A 981 13.03 39.73 11.67
N GLN A 982 12.25 40.63 12.29
CA GLN A 982 10.99 40.24 12.95
C GLN A 982 9.89 39.88 11.94
N GLU A 983 9.79 40.58 10.81
CA GLU A 983 8.83 40.23 9.75
C GLU A 983 9.17 38.87 9.13
N TYR A 984 10.45 38.63 8.83
CA TYR A 984 10.95 37.33 8.39
C TYR A 984 10.62 36.23 9.41
N MET A 985 11.05 36.39 10.66
CA MET A 985 10.87 35.38 11.71
C MET A 985 9.40 35.13 12.07
N ASN A 986 8.46 36.03 11.76
CA ASN A 986 7.02 35.78 11.90
C ASN A 986 6.46 34.78 10.88
N ASN A 987 7.10 34.66 9.70
CA ASN A 987 6.76 33.67 8.67
C ASN A 987 7.66 32.43 8.75
N ALA A 988 8.97 32.65 8.91
CA ALA A 988 9.99 31.64 8.66
C ALA A 988 9.99 30.45 9.64
N TRP A 989 9.37 30.62 10.81
CA TRP A 989 9.13 29.54 11.77
C TRP A 989 8.00 28.58 11.34
N ILE A 990 7.11 29.01 10.43
CA ILE A 990 6.13 28.16 9.75
C ILE A 990 6.77 27.57 8.48
N SER A 991 7.48 28.37 7.68
CA SER A 991 8.11 27.90 6.43
C SER A 991 9.16 26.81 6.65
N VAL A 992 9.83 26.78 7.81
CA VAL A 992 10.72 25.66 8.19
C VAL A 992 9.97 24.33 8.46
N SER A 993 8.66 24.28 8.20
CA SER A 993 7.77 23.11 8.24
C SER A 993 7.56 22.46 9.61
N GLY A 994 8.17 22.96 10.68
CA GLY A 994 8.17 22.35 12.01
C GLY A 994 6.79 22.08 12.59
N CYS A 995 5.80 22.93 12.32
CA CYS A 995 4.40 22.69 12.69
C CYS A 995 3.81 21.44 12.01
N VAL A 996 4.14 21.20 10.74
CA VAL A 996 3.73 20.00 10.00
C VAL A 996 4.45 18.79 10.56
N ILE A 997 5.78 18.85 10.67
CA ILE A 997 6.62 17.76 11.20
C ILE A 997 6.13 17.32 12.60
N LEU A 998 5.98 18.26 13.53
CA LEU A 998 5.52 17.98 14.89
C LEU A 998 4.05 17.56 14.94
N GLY A 999 3.20 18.02 14.03
CA GLY A 999 1.82 17.54 13.87
C GLY A 999 1.74 16.04 13.57
N TYR A 1000 2.49 15.54 12.59
CA TYR A 1000 2.55 14.11 12.29
C TYR A 1000 3.21 13.29 13.41
N SER A 1001 4.27 13.82 14.01
CA SER A 1001 4.89 13.22 15.19
C SER A 1001 3.93 13.10 16.39
N TYR A 1002 2.99 14.03 16.57
CA TYR A 1002 1.96 13.92 17.62
C TYR A 1002 1.03 12.73 17.38
N LEU A 1003 0.53 12.56 16.14
CA LEU A 1003 -0.31 11.41 15.76
C LEU A 1003 0.41 10.08 16.02
N ALA A 1004 1.71 10.03 15.74
CA ALA A 1004 2.57 8.87 15.95
C ALA A 1004 2.74 8.46 17.43
N THR A 1005 2.33 9.29 18.41
CA THR A 1005 2.39 8.94 19.84
C THR A 1005 1.24 8.05 20.32
N GLY A 1006 0.21 7.82 19.49
CA GLY A 1006 -0.91 6.92 19.82
C GLY A 1006 -1.81 7.40 20.97
N ARG A 1007 -1.75 8.68 21.34
CA ARG A 1007 -2.63 9.33 22.34
C ARG A 1007 -3.13 10.68 21.83
N ILE A 1008 -3.88 10.64 20.74
CA ILE A 1008 -4.51 11.81 20.14
C ILE A 1008 -5.65 12.31 21.04
N THR A 1009 -5.69 13.62 21.30
CA THR A 1009 -6.82 14.31 21.96
C THR A 1009 -7.22 15.53 21.14
N GLU A 1010 -8.50 15.89 21.14
CA GLU A 1010 -9.01 17.08 20.44
C GLU A 1010 -8.32 18.37 20.91
N GLU A 1011 -8.06 18.47 22.22
CA GLU A 1011 -7.28 19.54 22.85
C GLU A 1011 -5.85 19.62 22.29
N GLY A 1012 -5.16 18.48 22.17
CA GLY A 1012 -3.81 18.41 21.63
C GLY A 1012 -3.76 18.79 20.14
N LEU A 1013 -4.69 18.28 19.34
CA LEU A 1013 -4.83 18.67 17.92
C LEU A 1013 -5.05 20.18 17.78
N HIS A 1014 -5.98 20.75 18.55
CA HIS A 1014 -6.29 22.18 18.53
C HIS A 1014 -5.10 23.06 18.95
N HIS A 1015 -4.35 22.66 19.99
CA HIS A 1015 -3.15 23.39 20.42
C HIS A 1015 -2.02 23.40 19.38
N ILE A 1016 -1.90 22.35 18.55
CA ILE A 1016 -0.95 22.31 17.43
C ILE A 1016 -1.49 23.14 16.25
N GLN A 1017 -2.75 22.92 15.87
CA GLN A 1017 -3.38 23.52 14.69
C GLN A 1017 -3.39 25.06 14.73
N GLU A 1018 -3.87 25.61 15.85
CA GLU A 1018 -3.97 27.05 16.07
C GLU A 1018 -2.65 27.65 16.57
N CYS A 1019 -1.56 26.87 16.56
CA CYS A 1019 -0.22 27.30 16.94
C CYS A 1019 -0.09 27.82 18.38
N HIS A 1020 -1.06 27.53 19.25
CA HIS A 1020 -1.15 27.95 20.65
C HIS A 1020 -0.20 27.15 21.58
N SER A 1021 0.98 26.76 21.11
CA SER A 1021 1.95 25.99 21.90
C SER A 1021 3.32 26.63 21.84
N ASN A 1022 3.71 27.27 22.95
CA ASN A 1022 5.01 27.92 23.10
C ASN A 1022 6.19 26.98 22.84
N ILE A 1023 6.13 25.72 23.33
CA ILE A 1023 7.23 24.77 23.13
C ILE A 1023 7.41 24.38 21.65
N ILE A 1024 6.31 24.30 20.88
CA ILE A 1024 6.35 24.08 19.43
C ILE A 1024 6.91 25.34 18.74
N TYR A 1025 6.41 26.52 19.08
CA TYR A 1025 6.90 27.79 18.55
C TYR A 1025 8.42 27.98 18.77
N TRP A 1026 8.89 27.85 20.01
CA TRP A 1026 10.33 27.97 20.33
C TRP A 1026 11.17 26.89 19.64
N SER A 1027 10.65 25.66 19.48
CA SER A 1027 11.36 24.61 18.73
C SER A 1027 11.54 24.98 17.25
N CYS A 1028 10.47 25.44 16.58
CA CYS A 1028 10.52 25.87 15.19
C CYS A 1028 11.43 27.08 14.99
N ILE A 1029 11.46 28.03 15.94
CA ILE A 1029 12.42 29.14 15.95
C ILE A 1029 13.86 28.63 16.01
N ILE A 1030 14.19 27.68 16.90
CA ILE A 1030 15.54 27.10 16.98
C ILE A 1030 15.91 26.39 15.68
N VAL A 1031 15.00 25.62 15.07
CA VAL A 1031 15.25 24.92 13.81
C VAL A 1031 15.48 25.89 12.65
N ARG A 1032 14.64 26.93 12.49
CA ARG A 1032 14.84 27.97 11.47
C ARG A 1032 16.17 28.72 11.65
N LEU A 1033 16.51 29.12 12.87
CA LEU A 1033 17.77 29.83 13.13
C LEU A 1033 19.01 28.93 12.95
N ALA A 1034 18.89 27.61 13.14
CA ALA A 1034 19.95 26.65 12.85
C ALA A 1034 20.11 26.41 11.33
N ASP A 1035 19.00 26.19 10.61
CA ASP A 1035 18.94 26.06 9.15
C ASP A 1035 19.63 27.26 8.48
N ASP A 1036 19.13 28.48 8.72
CA ASP A 1036 19.67 29.74 8.17
C ASP A 1036 21.19 29.92 8.41
N LEU A 1037 21.71 29.46 9.55
CA LEU A 1037 23.15 29.50 9.86
C LEU A 1037 23.97 28.60 8.92
N GLY A 1038 23.44 27.42 8.57
CA GLY A 1038 24.09 26.46 7.68
C GLY A 1038 23.85 26.71 6.18
N THR A 1039 22.65 27.11 5.80
CA THR A 1039 22.17 27.10 4.39
C THR A 1039 22.31 28.42 3.65
N SER A 1040 22.11 29.56 4.31
CA SER A 1040 21.92 30.88 3.66
C SER A 1040 23.00 31.29 2.65
N SER A 1041 24.26 30.89 2.87
CA SER A 1041 25.38 31.16 1.96
C SER A 1041 25.37 30.34 0.65
N TYR A 1042 24.50 29.34 0.53
CA TYR A 1042 24.25 28.56 -0.69
C TYR A 1042 22.92 28.99 -1.33
N GLU A 1043 21.87 29.16 -0.53
CA GLU A 1043 20.56 29.63 -0.96
C GLU A 1043 20.65 30.99 -1.70
N LEU A 1044 21.33 31.97 -1.09
CA LEU A 1044 21.56 33.28 -1.70
C LEU A 1044 22.34 33.23 -3.02
N LYS A 1045 23.13 32.17 -3.27
CA LYS A 1045 23.86 31.96 -4.53
C LYS A 1045 23.02 31.28 -5.61
N ARG A 1046 22.11 30.37 -5.25
CA ARG A 1046 21.16 29.76 -6.21
C ARG A 1046 20.00 30.70 -6.56
N GLY A 1047 19.72 31.66 -5.68
CA GLY A 1047 18.76 32.75 -5.89
C GLY A 1047 17.45 32.47 -5.16
N ASP A 1048 17.43 32.83 -3.89
CA ASP A 1048 16.34 32.63 -2.93
C ASP A 1048 16.15 33.90 -2.05
N VAL A 1049 15.13 33.92 -1.20
CA VAL A 1049 14.77 35.00 -0.28
C VAL A 1049 15.87 35.28 0.77
N PRO A 1050 16.07 36.53 1.21
CA PRO A 1050 16.91 36.85 2.36
C PRO A 1050 16.48 36.07 3.62
N LYS A 1051 17.45 35.36 4.24
CA LYS A 1051 17.26 34.60 5.48
C LYS A 1051 17.57 35.49 6.70
N SER A 1052 17.42 34.99 7.93
CA SER A 1052 17.58 35.79 9.16
C SER A 1052 18.90 36.57 9.24
N ILE A 1053 20.01 36.01 8.75
CA ILE A 1053 21.31 36.69 8.65
C ILE A 1053 21.22 37.93 7.77
N GLN A 1054 20.72 37.79 6.53
CA GLN A 1054 20.63 38.89 5.57
C GLN A 1054 19.59 39.94 5.99
N CYS A 1055 18.46 39.51 6.56
CA CYS A 1055 17.45 40.41 7.12
C CYS A 1055 18.02 41.25 8.27
N TYR A 1056 18.78 40.64 9.20
CA TYR A 1056 19.45 41.38 10.27
C TYR A 1056 20.53 42.34 9.76
N MET A 1057 21.34 41.93 8.77
CA MET A 1057 22.34 42.80 8.14
C MET A 1057 21.67 44.01 7.46
N ASN A 1058 20.55 43.81 6.78
CA ASN A 1058 19.78 44.87 6.11
C ASN A 1058 19.12 45.84 7.12
N GLU A 1059 18.58 45.33 8.22
CA GLU A 1059 17.91 46.13 9.26
C GLU A 1059 18.88 46.91 10.16
N SER A 1060 20.03 46.33 10.49
CA SER A 1060 20.99 46.90 11.46
C SER A 1060 22.24 47.55 10.85
N GLY A 1061 22.58 47.22 9.60
CA GLY A 1061 23.86 47.59 8.98
C GLY A 1061 25.07 46.78 9.49
N ALA A 1062 24.85 45.72 10.26
CA ALA A 1062 25.91 44.86 10.80
C ALA A 1062 26.62 44.02 9.72
N SER A 1063 27.84 43.57 10.01
CA SER A 1063 28.57 42.59 9.19
C SER A 1063 27.97 41.18 9.30
N GLU A 1064 28.32 40.29 8.35
CA GLU A 1064 27.86 38.89 8.38
C GLU A 1064 28.35 38.14 9.64
N GLU A 1065 29.55 38.45 10.14
CA GLU A 1065 30.06 37.85 11.38
C GLU A 1065 29.25 38.30 12.61
N GLU A 1066 28.95 39.59 12.71
CA GLU A 1066 28.10 40.14 13.77
C GLU A 1066 26.67 39.58 13.69
N ALA A 1067 26.12 39.43 12.48
CA ALA A 1067 24.81 38.82 12.23
C ALA A 1067 24.78 37.35 12.65
N ARG A 1068 25.74 36.52 12.20
CA ARG A 1068 25.85 35.11 12.62
C ARG A 1068 26.03 34.98 14.14
N ASN A 1069 26.78 35.88 14.76
CA ASN A 1069 26.94 35.91 16.22
C ASN A 1069 25.70 36.44 16.97
N HIS A 1070 24.85 37.24 16.32
CA HIS A 1070 23.52 37.59 16.81
C HIS A 1070 22.57 36.38 16.76
N ILE A 1071 22.50 35.67 15.62
CA ILE A 1071 21.64 34.48 15.46
C ILE A 1071 22.02 33.37 16.46
N ARG A 1072 23.32 33.12 16.69
CA ARG A 1072 23.79 32.18 17.74
C ARG A 1072 23.29 32.55 19.14
N LYS A 1073 23.22 33.84 19.47
CA LYS A 1073 22.68 34.33 20.75
C LYS A 1073 21.16 34.22 20.82
N LEU A 1074 20.44 34.36 19.70
CA LEU A 1074 19.00 34.12 19.63
C LEU A 1074 18.67 32.63 19.85
N ILE A 1075 19.46 31.70 19.30
CA ILE A 1075 19.33 30.26 19.58
C ILE A 1075 19.50 29.99 21.08
N ASP A 1076 20.57 30.51 21.69
CA ASP A 1076 20.83 30.36 23.13
C ASP A 1076 19.70 30.93 24.00
N ALA A 1077 19.21 32.12 23.68
CA ALA A 1077 18.08 32.73 24.38
C ALA A 1077 16.76 31.96 24.20
N THR A 1078 16.56 31.34 23.04
CA THR A 1078 15.35 30.55 22.75
C THR A 1078 15.36 29.21 23.48
N TRP A 1079 16.53 28.56 23.61
CA TRP A 1079 16.69 27.35 24.42
C TRP A 1079 16.30 27.56 25.89
N LYS A 1080 16.59 28.72 26.48
CA LYS A 1080 16.19 29.07 27.86
C LYS A 1080 14.67 29.07 28.04
N LYS A 1081 13.93 29.52 27.02
CA LYS A 1081 12.46 29.52 26.99
C LYS A 1081 11.90 28.12 26.76
N MET A 1082 12.53 27.36 25.86
CA MET A 1082 12.17 25.96 25.64
C MET A 1082 12.36 25.09 26.89
N ASN A 1083 13.46 25.31 27.63
CA ASN A 1083 13.71 24.70 28.94
C ASN A 1083 12.62 25.08 29.98
N GLU A 1084 12.14 26.33 29.99
CA GLU A 1084 11.08 26.75 30.91
C GLU A 1084 9.76 26.03 30.59
N GLU A 1085 9.35 26.03 29.32
CA GLU A 1085 8.16 25.35 28.83
C GLU A 1085 8.17 23.84 29.10
N GLN A 1086 9.34 23.18 29.03
CA GLN A 1086 9.49 21.78 29.42
C GLN A 1086 9.06 21.50 30.89
N THR A 1087 9.08 22.53 31.76
CA THR A 1087 8.68 22.43 33.18
C THR A 1087 7.28 22.98 33.48
N THR A 1088 6.49 23.34 32.47
CA THR A 1088 5.10 23.82 32.64
C THR A 1088 4.10 22.65 32.64
N LYS A 1089 2.81 22.95 32.83
CA LYS A 1089 1.74 21.97 32.63
C LYS A 1089 1.32 21.97 31.16
N SER A 1090 1.92 21.10 30.38
CA SER A 1090 1.58 20.87 28.98
C SER A 1090 0.32 19.99 28.83
N PRO A 1091 -0.52 20.21 27.79
CA PRO A 1091 -1.57 19.24 27.40
C PRO A 1091 -0.99 18.00 26.71
N PHE A 1092 0.29 18.03 26.30
CA PHE A 1092 0.95 16.93 25.59
C PHE A 1092 1.57 15.88 26.52
N SER A 1093 1.80 14.69 25.97
CA SER A 1093 2.54 13.63 26.67
C SER A 1093 4.03 13.97 26.80
N GLN A 1094 4.67 13.45 27.86
CA GLN A 1094 6.12 13.57 28.05
C GLN A 1094 6.91 13.09 26.82
N SER A 1095 6.49 11.98 26.19
CA SER A 1095 7.13 11.45 25.00
C SER A 1095 6.95 12.33 23.75
N PHE A 1096 5.88 13.13 23.67
CA PHE A 1096 5.78 14.16 22.63
C PHE A 1096 6.71 15.34 22.91
N ILE A 1097 6.81 15.78 24.18
CA ILE A 1097 7.76 16.82 24.59
C ILE A 1097 9.20 16.40 24.25
N GLU A 1098 9.55 15.13 24.49
CA GLU A 1098 10.84 14.55 24.10
C GLU A 1098 11.08 14.62 22.58
N ILE A 1099 10.09 14.28 21.76
CA ILE A 1099 10.17 14.43 20.29
C ILE A 1099 10.35 15.91 19.87
N VAL A 1100 9.68 16.86 20.54
CA VAL A 1100 9.82 18.30 20.29
C VAL A 1100 11.23 18.81 20.67
N MET A 1101 11.84 18.26 21.72
CA MET A 1101 13.23 18.54 22.10
C MET A 1101 14.21 17.93 21.08
N ASP A 1102 13.99 16.68 20.66
CA ASP A 1102 14.85 15.99 19.69
C ASP A 1102 14.75 16.58 18.27
N PHE A 1103 13.62 17.18 17.88
CA PHE A 1103 13.47 17.98 16.65
C PHE A 1103 14.50 19.12 16.56
N THR A 1104 14.75 19.85 17.65
CA THR A 1104 15.76 20.92 17.66
C THR A 1104 17.19 20.39 17.65
N ARG A 1105 17.44 19.27 18.34
CA ARG A 1105 18.74 18.59 18.36
C ARG A 1105 19.11 18.03 16.98
N VAL A 1106 18.12 17.57 16.20
CA VAL A 1106 18.30 17.17 14.80
C VAL A 1106 18.78 18.32 13.93
N ALA A 1107 18.12 19.48 14.00
CA ALA A 1107 18.56 20.66 13.24
C ALA A 1107 19.95 21.12 13.66
N LEU A 1108 20.25 21.19 14.97
CA LEU A 1108 21.59 21.55 15.45
C LEU A 1108 22.66 20.58 14.96
N LEU A 1109 22.39 19.28 14.91
CA LEU A 1109 23.34 18.29 14.37
C LEU A 1109 23.57 18.51 12.87
N LEU A 1110 22.51 18.66 12.07
CA LEU A 1110 22.60 18.73 10.61
C LEU A 1110 23.22 20.04 10.12
N TYR A 1111 22.90 21.17 10.75
CA TYR A 1111 23.36 22.50 10.31
C TYR A 1111 24.63 23.01 10.99
N GLN A 1112 25.22 22.20 11.90
CA GLN A 1112 26.41 22.55 12.69
C GLN A 1112 27.58 23.08 11.85
N ASN A 1113 27.83 22.43 10.71
CA ASN A 1113 29.03 22.62 9.89
C ASN A 1113 28.73 23.13 8.46
N GLY A 1114 27.49 23.56 8.20
CA GLY A 1114 26.99 23.97 6.87
C GLY A 1114 25.64 23.31 6.56
N ASP A 1115 25.23 23.30 5.29
CA ASP A 1115 24.06 22.53 4.85
C ASP A 1115 24.36 21.01 4.84
N GLY A 1116 24.07 20.33 5.94
CA GLY A 1116 24.17 18.88 6.06
C GLY A 1116 22.95 18.09 5.60
N PHE A 1117 21.97 18.73 4.95
CA PHE A 1117 20.72 18.11 4.49
C PHE A 1117 20.53 18.17 2.96
N GLY A 1118 20.67 19.37 2.37
CA GLY A 1118 20.57 19.56 0.91
C GLY A 1118 21.84 19.11 0.17
N ILE A 1119 23.02 19.29 0.77
CA ILE A 1119 24.32 18.88 0.22
C ILE A 1119 24.78 17.57 0.89
N GLU A 1120 25.02 16.53 0.10
CA GLU A 1120 25.44 15.21 0.57
C GLU A 1120 26.94 15.15 0.91
N GLY A 1121 27.33 15.90 1.94
CA GLY A 1121 28.69 15.94 2.46
C GLY A 1121 29.13 14.65 3.14
N ASN A 1122 30.45 14.39 3.16
CA ASN A 1122 31.04 13.21 3.81
C ASN A 1122 30.60 13.04 5.27
N GLU A 1123 30.38 14.12 6.02
CA GLU A 1123 29.98 14.03 7.42
C GLU A 1123 28.56 13.46 7.60
N THR A 1124 27.57 13.95 6.84
CA THR A 1124 26.21 13.37 6.83
C THR A 1124 26.24 11.93 6.33
N LYS A 1125 27.06 11.64 5.32
CA LYS A 1125 27.27 10.27 4.82
C LYS A 1125 27.81 9.32 5.90
N ASP A 1126 28.85 9.72 6.62
CA ASP A 1126 29.45 8.91 7.68
C ASP A 1126 28.49 8.73 8.88
N ARG A 1127 27.73 9.78 9.22
CA ARG A 1127 26.63 9.72 10.21
C ARG A 1127 25.59 8.67 9.79
N VAL A 1128 25.08 8.74 8.56
CA VAL A 1128 24.12 7.78 7.97
C VAL A 1128 24.68 6.34 7.98
N LEU A 1129 25.91 6.14 7.52
CA LEU A 1129 26.59 4.84 7.52
C LEU A 1129 26.69 4.27 8.94
N SER A 1130 27.10 5.10 9.93
CA SER A 1130 27.28 4.66 11.31
C SER A 1130 25.98 4.29 12.03
N LEU A 1131 24.85 4.88 11.64
CA LEU A 1131 23.56 4.65 12.29
C LEU A 1131 22.77 3.52 11.63
N PHE A 1132 22.80 3.40 10.29
CA PHE A 1132 21.93 2.48 9.55
C PHE A 1132 22.62 1.31 8.85
N ILE A 1133 23.92 1.38 8.54
CA ILE A 1133 24.59 0.41 7.65
C ILE A 1133 25.66 -0.40 8.39
N ASN A 1134 26.49 0.26 9.19
CA ASN A 1134 27.63 -0.35 9.86
C ASN A 1134 27.27 -0.74 11.31
N PRO A 1135 27.21 -2.05 11.66
CA PRO A 1135 26.98 -2.47 13.03
C PRO A 1135 28.25 -2.31 13.87
N ILE A 1136 28.05 -2.13 15.19
CA ILE A 1136 29.15 -2.13 16.16
C ILE A 1136 29.63 -3.57 16.35
N SER A 1137 30.94 -3.79 16.37
CA SER A 1137 31.49 -5.12 16.64
C SER A 1137 31.23 -5.54 18.09
N LEU A 1138 30.75 -6.76 18.29
CA LEU A 1138 30.61 -7.33 19.64
C LEU A 1138 31.99 -7.56 20.28
N PRO A 1139 32.12 -7.38 21.61
CA PRO A 1139 33.32 -7.79 22.36
C PRO A 1139 33.65 -9.27 22.15
N LYS A 1140 34.94 -9.61 22.23
CA LYS A 1140 35.48 -10.98 22.04
C LYS A 1140 35.83 -11.66 23.36
#